data_AF-A0A087UYD1-F1
#
_entry.id   AF-A0A087UYD1-F1
#
_cell.length_a   1.000
_cell.length_b   1.000
_cell.length_c   1.000
_cell.angle_alpha   90.00
_cell.angle_beta   90.00
_cell.angle_gamma   90.00
#
_symmetry.space_group_name_H-M   'P 1'
#
loop_
_entity.id
_entity.type
_entity.pdbx_description
1 polymer ?
#
loop_
_entity_poly.entity_id
_entity_poly.type
_entity_poly.pdbx_seq_one_letter_code
_entity_poly.pdbx_strand_id
1 'polypeptide(L)'
;MSDLYGNLDNVDLYIGGMLETDVQGRPGELFRKIIRQQFERIRDADRFWFENPQNGIFTEEEIEEIRKITLWDILVNTTDIDPDAIQKSVFIYKEGDPCPQPQQLVSRDLEPCVMLSGYDYFHGNEVTYIYSCIVLAFIPIVCAGLGYGVIKLQNSRRRKIKLRQEMIIGKHCEKLDVKEWLHNNHKRCVKVKIGPDDSICTLNRKGEVLRKVDFQSSTNVVVEVTEDLNKKPMVLVRSPRDHDLVLQFSSEPSRKKFLSKLESFLTSSKKSLDILPTYRDVMLANAETKEKRQKRLEHFFREAYALTFGLRPGEKRHLEDVSSDVIMVMRTSLSKKEFAEALGMRPESLFVKQMFNCVDKDKDGRISFQEFLDTVVLFSRGKTEDKLRIVFDMCDDDGNGVIDKQELTKMLRSLVDIAKTNSMDEAQVMELIHGMFAASGLHDKEELNYDDFKLMMKEYKGDFIAIGLDCKGAKQNFLDTSTNVARMTSFQISRPPEDPPGYWKKKWNHLATFLEEYRQHIFYLFVFYVITCVLFLERFVFYSYFAEHTDLRHVMGLGIAITRGSAAALSFCYSLLLLTMCRNLITKLRELPIHQYIPLDSHVQFHKVVALTALFFSMIHTIGHCINFYHVSTQPIDNLRCLTKEVHFDSDFKPTISYWLFQTVTGVSGILLYAIMCIIFIFAHPRIRQKAYKYFWSTHSLYILLYILCLVHGLAKITGTPRFWIFFVGPAIIFALDKVVSLQTKFVELDILDTELLPSDVTKVKFSRPPNFKYLSGQWVRLGFTAFQPNEYHSLTLTSAPHENYLSVHVKAQGPWTWKLRNFFDPNNMQINEVPKIPHKVRLEGPYGGGNQDWYKFEVAVMVGGGIGVTPYASILNDLVFGTSTNRYSGVACKKVYFLWICPSHRHFEWFIDVLRDVERKDVTNVLEVHIFITQFFHKFDLRTTMLYICENHFQRISNRSMFTGLKAVNHFGRPDMTSFLKFVQHQHSYVSKVGVFSCGPSALTKSISVACETVNNHRKLPYFIHHYENF
;
A
#
# COMPACT_ATOMS: atom_id res chain seq x y z
N MET A 1 63.79 26.67 50.47
CA MET A 1 64.16 26.60 49.04
C MET A 1 65.08 25.42 48.75
N SER A 2 66.22 25.28 49.43
CA SER A 2 67.05 24.06 49.36
C SER A 2 66.22 22.80 49.64
N ASP A 3 65.31 22.85 50.61
CA ASP A 3 64.42 21.73 50.94
C ASP A 3 63.28 21.49 49.92
N LEU A 4 62.90 22.52 49.14
CA LEU A 4 61.82 22.43 48.15
C LEU A 4 62.32 21.89 46.80
N TYR A 5 63.51 22.32 46.38
CA TYR A 5 64.09 21.96 45.09
C TYR A 5 65.11 20.80 45.17
N GLY A 6 65.59 20.48 46.38
CA GLY A 6 66.56 19.42 46.67
C GLY A 6 67.98 19.72 46.19
N ASN A 7 68.12 20.32 45.00
CA ASN A 7 69.37 20.74 44.39
C ASN A 7 69.22 22.17 43.82
N LEU A 8 70.31 22.94 43.85
CA LEU A 8 70.38 24.29 43.29
C LEU A 8 70.17 24.29 41.76
N ASP A 9 70.61 23.23 41.07
CA ASP A 9 70.44 23.11 39.60
C ASP A 9 68.97 23.02 39.15
N ASN A 10 68.06 22.71 40.07
CA ASN A 10 66.63 22.61 39.77
C ASN A 10 65.89 23.95 39.97
N VAL A 11 66.57 24.98 40.47
CA VAL A 11 65.93 26.27 40.76
C VAL A 11 65.59 26.99 39.46
N ASP A 12 64.31 27.34 39.30
CA ASP A 12 63.82 28.06 38.14
C ASP A 12 64.45 29.45 38.03
N LEU A 13 64.70 29.91 36.80
CA LEU A 13 65.30 31.22 36.52
C LEU A 13 64.58 32.38 37.23
N TYR A 14 63.25 32.35 37.23
CA TYR A 14 62.44 33.42 37.82
C TYR A 14 62.61 33.48 39.34
N ILE A 15 62.55 32.31 39.99
CA ILE A 15 62.71 32.17 41.44
C ILE A 15 64.13 32.49 41.86
N GLY A 16 65.13 31.97 41.14
CA GLY A 16 66.55 32.26 41.37
C GLY A 16 66.87 33.74 41.26
N GLY A 17 66.43 34.39 40.19
CA GLY A 17 66.66 35.82 39.99
C GLY A 17 65.91 36.72 41.00
N MET A 18 64.72 36.31 41.47
CA MET A 18 64.06 37.01 42.59
C MET A 18 64.90 36.94 43.87
N LEU A 19 65.51 35.79 44.18
CA LEU A 19 66.33 35.58 45.37
C LEU A 19 67.67 36.33 45.33
N GLU A 20 68.21 36.62 44.15
CA GLU A 20 69.42 37.45 43.99
C GLU A 20 69.18 38.95 44.22
N THR A 21 67.92 39.39 44.34
CA THR A 21 67.57 40.81 44.54
C THR A 21 68.16 41.32 45.85
N ASP A 22 68.84 42.45 45.81
CA ASP A 22 69.51 42.98 47.00
C ASP A 22 68.54 43.66 47.98
N VAL A 23 69.04 43.96 49.19
CA VAL A 23 68.27 44.60 50.27
C VAL A 23 67.78 46.01 49.89
N GLN A 24 68.40 46.64 48.88
CA GLN A 24 68.00 47.94 48.34
C GLN A 24 66.99 47.81 47.19
N GLY A 25 66.52 46.60 46.89
CA GLY A 25 65.52 46.31 45.85
C GLY A 25 66.09 46.30 44.42
N ARG A 26 67.42 46.29 44.24
CA ARG A 26 68.03 46.21 42.91
C ARG A 26 68.01 44.76 42.42
N PRO A 27 67.66 44.52 41.15
CA PRO A 27 67.73 43.18 40.57
C PRO A 27 69.13 42.59 40.71
N GLY A 28 69.15 41.28 40.96
CA GLY A 28 70.35 40.45 41.00
C GLY A 28 71.18 40.51 39.73
N GLU A 29 72.38 39.95 39.77
CA GLU A 29 73.32 39.98 38.64
C GLU A 29 72.69 39.37 37.38
N LEU A 30 71.98 38.25 37.52
CA LEU A 30 71.39 37.53 36.40
C LEU A 30 70.28 38.34 35.73
N PHE A 31 69.30 38.82 36.49
CA PHE A 31 68.23 39.66 35.95
C PHE A 31 68.76 40.96 35.37
N ARG A 32 69.73 41.60 36.01
CA ARG A 32 70.35 42.82 35.49
C ARG A 32 71.03 42.59 34.15
N LYS A 33 71.78 41.48 34.01
CA LYS A 33 72.43 41.11 32.75
C LYS A 33 71.41 40.85 31.65
N ILE A 34 70.35 40.09 31.94
CA ILE A 34 69.26 39.78 30.99
C ILE A 34 68.55 41.07 30.56
N ILE A 35 68.11 41.89 31.49
CA ILE A 35 67.37 43.14 31.22
C ILE A 35 68.25 44.08 30.40
N ARG A 36 69.48 44.35 30.86
CA ARG A 36 70.40 45.25 30.16
C ARG A 36 70.65 44.79 28.73
N GLN A 37 71.00 43.52 28.54
CA GLN A 37 71.26 42.98 27.21
C GLN A 37 70.00 43.02 26.32
N GLN A 38 68.80 42.79 26.89
CA GLN A 38 67.55 42.90 26.13
C GLN A 38 67.31 44.34 25.65
N PHE A 39 67.51 45.34 26.50
CA PHE A 39 67.34 46.75 26.13
C PHE A 39 68.42 47.24 25.15
N GLU A 40 69.68 46.84 25.33
CA GLU A 40 70.76 47.13 24.37
C GLU A 40 70.42 46.56 22.98
N ARG A 41 69.93 45.31 22.91
CA ARG A 41 69.49 44.71 21.63
C ARG A 41 68.28 45.40 21.02
N ILE A 42 67.30 45.83 21.83
CA ILE A 42 66.14 46.57 21.33
C ILE A 42 66.59 47.89 20.72
N ARG A 43 67.42 48.66 21.45
CA ARG A 43 67.97 49.92 20.98
C ARG A 43 68.77 49.76 19.69
N ASP A 44 69.73 48.85 19.68
CA ASP A 44 70.72 48.73 18.61
C ASP A 44 70.12 48.10 17.33
N ALA A 45 69.10 47.25 17.47
CA ALA A 45 68.46 46.57 16.34
C ALA A 45 67.20 47.28 15.82
N ASP A 46 66.64 48.23 16.57
CA ASP A 46 65.47 48.98 16.11
C ASP A 46 65.89 50.04 15.07
N ARG A 47 65.51 49.77 13.81
CA ARG A 47 65.73 50.71 12.71
C ARG A 47 65.08 52.06 12.99
N PHE A 48 63.95 52.08 13.69
CA PHE A 48 63.19 53.29 14.04
C PHE A 48 63.62 53.90 15.38
N TRP A 49 64.74 53.45 15.97
CA TRP A 49 65.31 54.11 17.14
C TRP A 49 65.57 55.58 16.85
N PHE A 50 65.13 56.47 17.74
CA PHE A 50 65.15 57.91 17.47
C PHE A 50 66.57 58.46 17.28
N GLU A 51 67.58 57.84 17.90
CA GLU A 51 68.99 58.24 17.73
C GLU A 51 69.64 57.69 16.46
N ASN A 52 68.92 56.92 15.63
CA ASN A 52 69.45 56.39 14.38
C ASN A 52 69.26 57.40 13.23
N PRO A 53 70.30 58.14 12.82
CA PRO A 53 70.16 59.16 11.77
C PRO A 53 69.82 58.56 10.39
N GLN A 54 70.05 57.25 10.20
CA GLN A 54 69.83 56.58 8.91
C GLN A 54 68.34 56.40 8.57
N ASN A 55 67.44 56.51 9.55
CA ASN A 55 66.00 56.40 9.32
C ASN A 55 65.36 57.71 8.83
N GLY A 56 66.06 58.85 8.96
CA GLY A 56 65.61 60.16 8.52
C GLY A 56 64.37 60.71 9.23
N ILE A 57 64.03 60.20 10.43
CA ILE A 57 62.84 60.62 11.18
C ILE A 57 63.07 61.96 11.88
N PHE A 58 64.25 62.13 12.49
CA PHE A 58 64.65 63.32 13.21
C PHE A 58 65.97 63.85 12.66
N THR A 59 66.11 65.17 12.65
CA THR A 59 67.39 65.84 12.42
C THR A 59 68.31 65.67 13.62
N GLU A 60 69.61 65.88 13.45
CA GLU A 60 70.58 65.77 14.55
C GLU A 60 70.24 66.74 15.70
N GLU A 61 69.74 67.94 15.39
CA GLU A 61 69.28 68.94 16.37
C GLU A 61 68.09 68.41 17.19
N GLU A 62 67.09 67.85 16.52
CA GLU A 62 65.91 67.26 17.19
C GLU A 62 66.28 66.06 18.06
N ILE A 63 67.24 65.22 17.64
CA ILE A 63 67.73 64.10 18.46
C ILE A 63 68.37 64.61 19.75
N GLU A 64 69.16 65.68 19.68
CA GLU A 64 69.76 66.31 20.86
C GLU A 64 68.72 66.94 21.78
N GLU A 65 67.65 67.52 21.23
CA GLU A 65 66.51 68.00 22.02
C GLU A 65 65.80 66.85 22.74
N ILE A 66 65.49 65.75 22.03
CA ILE A 66 64.81 64.59 22.60
C ILE A 66 65.65 63.96 23.73
N ARG A 67 66.98 63.90 23.60
CA ARG A 67 67.88 63.39 24.66
C ARG A 67 67.82 64.19 25.96
N LYS A 68 67.47 65.47 25.90
CA LYS A 68 67.37 66.35 27.08
C LYS A 68 66.04 66.18 27.80
N ILE A 69 65.01 65.67 27.12
CA ILE A 69 63.68 65.48 27.70
C ILE A 69 63.72 64.35 28.72
N THR A 70 63.34 64.67 29.95
CA THR A 70 63.16 63.71 31.04
C THR A 70 61.68 63.50 31.35
N LEU A 71 61.35 62.48 32.15
CA LEU A 71 59.95 62.26 32.58
C LEU A 71 59.43 63.44 33.44
N TRP A 72 60.30 64.19 34.10
CA TRP A 72 59.94 65.42 34.80
C TRP A 72 59.42 66.49 33.83
N ASP A 73 60.13 66.73 32.72
CA ASP A 73 59.71 67.70 31.70
C ASP A 73 58.35 67.32 31.11
N ILE A 74 58.13 66.02 30.88
CA ILE A 74 56.84 65.51 30.40
C ILE A 74 55.74 65.77 31.43
N LEU A 75 55.95 65.49 32.71
CA LEU A 75 54.93 65.69 33.75
C LEU A 75 54.58 67.16 33.93
N VAL A 76 55.57 68.05 34.03
CA VAL A 76 55.35 69.50 34.18
C VAL A 76 54.67 70.10 32.95
N ASN A 77 54.99 69.62 31.74
CA ASN A 77 54.35 70.13 30.51
C ASN A 77 52.95 69.54 30.27
N THR A 78 52.63 68.36 30.79
CA THR A 78 51.32 67.69 30.57
C THR A 78 50.33 67.91 31.70
N THR A 79 50.78 68.43 32.85
CA THR A 79 49.95 68.68 34.03
C THR A 79 50.08 70.14 34.47
N ASP A 80 49.12 70.63 35.25
CA ASP A 80 49.17 71.99 35.83
C ASP A 80 50.02 72.04 37.13
N ILE A 81 50.94 71.09 37.32
CA ILE A 81 51.78 71.01 38.52
C ILE A 81 52.90 72.04 38.41
N ASP A 82 53.10 72.80 39.48
CA ASP A 82 54.22 73.75 39.56
C ASP A 82 55.57 73.00 39.40
N PRO A 83 56.50 73.49 38.57
CA PRO A 83 57.80 72.85 38.37
C PRO A 83 58.57 72.54 39.67
N ASP A 84 58.39 73.35 40.72
CA ASP A 84 59.08 73.19 42.01
C ASP A 84 58.37 72.18 42.93
N ALA A 85 57.16 71.73 42.59
CA ALA A 85 56.38 70.78 43.39
C ALA A 85 56.77 69.30 43.13
N ILE A 86 57.66 69.04 42.17
CA ILE A 86 58.09 67.69 41.81
C ILE A 86 59.61 67.63 41.55
N GLN A 87 60.26 66.59 42.06
CA GLN A 87 61.71 66.42 41.93
C GLN A 87 62.14 66.14 40.48
N LYS A 88 63.27 66.71 40.05
CA LYS A 88 63.79 66.54 38.67
C LYS A 88 64.04 65.08 38.27
N SER A 89 64.41 64.22 39.21
CA SER A 89 64.60 62.79 38.98
C SER A 89 63.45 61.99 39.56
N VAL A 90 62.29 62.03 38.90
CA VAL A 90 61.03 61.45 39.39
C VAL A 90 61.08 59.96 39.74
N PHE A 91 62.02 59.19 39.17
CA PHE A 91 62.18 57.75 39.46
C PHE A 91 62.78 57.45 40.84
N ILE A 92 63.48 58.41 41.46
CA ILE A 92 64.18 58.22 42.74
C ILE A 92 63.89 59.42 43.63
N TYR A 93 63.21 59.19 44.74
CA TYR A 93 63.03 60.20 45.78
C TYR A 93 64.27 60.24 46.69
N LYS A 94 64.80 61.43 46.94
CA LYS A 94 65.89 61.70 47.86
C LYS A 94 65.44 62.62 48.98
N GLU A 95 66.12 62.54 50.12
CA GLU A 95 65.86 63.43 51.24
C GLU A 95 66.11 64.89 50.83
N GLY A 96 65.08 65.74 50.94
CA GLY A 96 65.08 67.13 50.45
C GLY A 96 64.23 67.36 49.21
N ASP A 97 63.74 66.31 48.55
CA ASP A 97 62.80 66.42 47.44
C ASP A 97 61.38 66.84 47.91
N PRO A 98 60.60 67.57 47.09
CA PRO A 98 59.26 68.01 47.44
C PRO A 98 58.29 66.85 47.66
N CYS A 99 57.28 67.06 48.52
CA CYS A 99 56.19 66.11 48.78
C CYS A 99 56.64 64.70 49.23
N PRO A 100 57.27 64.54 50.41
CA PRO A 100 57.56 63.22 50.98
C PRO A 100 56.27 62.41 51.18
N GLN A 101 56.34 61.10 50.93
CA GLN A 101 55.23 60.20 51.27
C GLN A 101 54.94 60.27 52.80
N PRO A 102 53.67 60.29 53.25
CA PRO A 102 53.35 60.42 54.67
C PRO A 102 53.93 59.28 55.52
N GLN A 103 53.88 58.06 55.00
CA GLN A 103 54.45 56.86 55.59
C GLN A 103 54.66 55.80 54.50
N GLN A 104 55.48 54.78 54.79
CA GLN A 104 55.58 53.61 53.93
C GLN A 104 54.31 52.76 54.06
N LEU A 105 53.55 52.63 52.97
CA LEU A 105 52.31 51.86 52.98
C LEU A 105 52.55 50.38 53.29
N VAL A 106 51.78 49.85 54.23
CA VAL A 106 51.70 48.41 54.53
C VAL A 106 50.27 47.91 54.30
N SER A 107 50.08 46.60 54.13
CA SER A 107 48.76 46.01 53.85
C SER A 107 47.67 46.31 54.90
N ARG A 108 48.05 46.79 56.09
CA ARG A 108 47.11 47.21 57.16
C ARG A 108 46.45 48.55 56.88
N ASP A 109 47.09 49.38 56.07
CA ASP A 109 46.61 50.72 55.72
C ASP A 109 45.64 50.69 54.52
N LEU A 110 45.47 49.52 53.89
CA LEU A 110 44.70 49.34 52.66
C LEU A 110 43.42 48.53 52.92
N GLU A 111 42.43 48.73 52.05
CA GLU A 111 41.22 47.90 52.04
C GLU A 111 41.55 46.43 51.75
N PRO A 112 40.82 45.48 52.36
CA PRO A 112 41.06 44.06 52.13
C PRO A 112 40.76 43.68 50.67
N CYS A 113 41.61 42.83 50.10
CA CYS A 113 41.41 42.30 48.75
C CYS A 113 40.12 41.47 48.66
N VAL A 114 39.42 41.56 47.53
CA VAL A 114 38.26 40.71 47.24
C VAL A 114 38.71 39.25 47.16
N MET A 115 38.00 38.35 47.85
CA MET A 115 38.27 36.92 47.79
C MET A 115 38.02 36.39 46.37
N LEU A 116 38.99 35.66 45.81
CA LEU A 116 38.84 35.02 44.51
C LEU A 116 37.70 33.99 44.55
N SER A 117 36.70 34.19 43.69
CA SER A 117 35.61 33.22 43.49
C SER A 117 35.82 32.47 42.18
N GLY A 118 35.49 31.16 42.18
CA GLY A 118 35.47 30.38 40.95
C GLY A 118 34.28 30.76 40.08
N TYR A 119 34.46 30.71 38.76
CA TYR A 119 33.39 30.92 37.80
C TYR A 119 32.82 29.58 37.32
N ASP A 120 31.52 29.39 37.49
CA ASP A 120 30.77 28.31 36.84
C ASP A 120 30.15 28.83 35.54
N TYR A 121 30.63 28.31 34.40
CA TYR A 121 30.13 28.68 33.06
C TYR A 121 28.75 28.10 32.76
N PHE A 122 28.34 27.05 33.47
CA PHE A 122 27.08 26.37 33.24
C PHE A 122 25.93 26.88 34.13
N HIS A 123 26.25 27.67 35.15
CA HIS A 123 25.27 28.20 36.09
C HIS A 123 24.16 28.98 35.38
N GLY A 124 22.90 28.58 35.60
CA GLY A 124 21.71 29.18 35.00
C GLY A 124 21.31 28.57 33.64
N ASN A 125 22.10 27.66 33.08
CA ASN A 125 21.78 26.96 31.83
C ASN A 125 21.20 25.56 32.04
N GLU A 126 21.16 25.04 33.27
CA GLU A 126 20.74 23.67 33.58
C GLU A 126 19.29 23.42 33.16
N VAL A 127 18.42 24.37 33.52
CA VAL A 127 16.99 24.30 33.24
C VAL A 127 16.73 24.37 31.73
N THR A 128 17.39 25.29 31.03
CA THR A 128 17.29 25.46 29.58
C THR A 128 17.79 24.22 28.83
N TYR A 129 18.86 23.57 29.30
CA TYR A 129 19.36 22.31 28.74
C TYR A 129 18.31 21.20 28.82
N ILE A 130 17.80 20.95 30.04
CA ILE A 130 16.84 19.88 30.31
C ILE A 130 15.57 20.08 29.49
N TYR A 131 15.00 21.29 29.47
CA TYR A 131 13.82 21.57 28.67
C TYR A 131 14.08 21.44 27.16
N SER A 132 15.25 21.85 26.67
CA SER A 132 15.59 21.68 25.25
C SER A 132 15.64 20.21 24.85
N CYS A 133 16.24 19.34 25.68
CA CYS A 133 16.24 17.90 25.45
C CYS A 133 14.83 17.29 25.53
N ILE A 134 14.01 17.70 26.50
CA ILE A 134 12.61 17.26 26.63
C ILE A 134 11.78 17.67 25.41
N VAL A 135 11.93 18.91 24.92
CA VAL A 135 11.22 19.40 23.74
C VAL A 135 11.60 18.56 22.52
N LEU A 136 12.89 18.31 22.29
CA LEU A 136 13.36 17.46 21.19
C LEU A 136 12.80 16.02 21.29
N ALA A 137 12.70 15.46 22.49
CA ALA A 137 12.09 14.16 22.72
C ALA A 137 10.56 14.16 22.48
N PHE A 138 9.89 15.29 22.69
CA PHE A 138 8.43 15.41 22.56
C PHE A 138 7.96 15.69 21.11
N ILE A 139 8.83 16.24 20.24
CA ILE A 139 8.51 16.53 18.82
C ILE A 139 7.89 15.32 18.08
N PRO A 140 8.44 14.09 18.15
CA PRO A 140 7.82 12.92 17.51
C PRO A 140 6.40 12.62 18.05
N ILE A 141 6.17 12.81 19.35
CA ILE A 141 4.88 12.57 20.00
C ILE A 141 3.84 13.59 19.53
N VAL A 142 4.22 14.88 19.47
CA VAL A 142 3.36 15.95 18.93
C VAL A 142 3.00 15.67 17.49
N CYS A 143 3.99 15.30 16.66
CA CYS A 143 3.76 14.96 15.26
C CYS A 143 2.82 13.75 15.09
N ALA A 144 2.92 12.74 15.98
CA ALA A 144 2.04 11.58 15.99
C ALA A 144 0.60 11.98 16.38
N GLY A 145 0.46 12.86 17.38
CA GLY A 145 -0.82 13.47 17.76
C GLY A 145 -1.46 14.26 16.62
N LEU A 146 -0.68 15.08 15.91
CA LEU A 146 -1.12 15.81 14.71
C LEU A 146 -1.57 14.85 13.60
N GLY A 147 -0.79 13.79 13.34
CA GLY A 147 -1.16 12.74 12.37
C GLY A 147 -2.51 12.08 12.70
N TYR A 148 -2.73 11.77 13.97
CA TYR A 148 -4.02 11.23 14.45
C TYR A 148 -5.16 12.26 14.37
N GLY A 149 -4.88 13.53 14.73
CA GLY A 149 -5.81 14.65 14.62
C GLY A 149 -6.29 14.88 13.18
N VAL A 150 -5.39 14.81 12.20
CA VAL A 150 -5.72 14.92 10.76
C VAL A 150 -6.66 13.80 10.34
N ILE A 151 -6.42 12.56 10.78
CA ILE A 151 -7.32 11.42 10.50
C ILE A 151 -8.72 11.70 11.06
N LYS A 152 -8.82 12.19 12.30
CA LYS A 152 -10.09 12.53 12.96
C LYS A 152 -10.81 13.67 12.23
N LEU A 153 -10.09 14.72 11.84
CA LEU A 153 -10.63 15.87 11.12
C LEU A 153 -11.08 15.51 9.71
N GLN A 154 -10.36 14.62 9.01
CA GLN A 154 -10.75 14.12 7.70
C GLN A 154 -12.04 13.28 7.77
N ASN A 155 -12.17 12.45 8.81
CA ASN A 155 -13.41 11.72 9.08
C ASN A 155 -14.58 12.67 9.38
N SER A 156 -14.34 13.76 10.13
CA SER A 156 -15.34 14.80 10.39
C SER A 156 -15.72 15.58 9.12
N ARG A 157 -14.75 15.98 8.30
CA ARG A 157 -15.00 16.63 7.00
C ARG A 157 -15.77 15.72 6.04
N ARG A 158 -15.44 14.42 5.98
CA ARG A 158 -16.23 13.43 5.21
C ARG A 158 -17.69 13.39 5.67
N ARG A 159 -17.94 13.48 6.98
CA ARG A 159 -19.30 13.59 7.54
C ARG A 159 -19.98 14.91 7.14
N LYS A 160 -19.29 16.06 7.22
CA LYS A 160 -19.83 17.39 6.85
C LYS A 160 -20.09 17.54 5.34
N ILE A 161 -19.22 17.01 4.48
CA ILE A 161 -19.43 17.02 3.03
C ILE A 161 -20.64 16.16 2.66
N LYS A 162 -20.81 15.00 3.33
CA LYS A 162 -22.03 14.18 3.19
C LYS A 162 -23.28 15.00 3.54
N LEU A 163 -23.23 15.79 4.62
CA LEU A 163 -24.33 16.68 5.02
C LEU A 163 -24.58 17.85 4.03
N ARG A 164 -23.54 18.48 3.49
CA ARG A 164 -23.68 19.56 2.47
C ARG A 164 -24.20 19.04 1.14
N GLN A 165 -23.72 17.87 0.69
CA GLN A 165 -24.22 17.22 -0.51
C GLN A 165 -25.70 16.84 -0.34
N GLU A 166 -26.14 16.51 0.87
CA GLU A 166 -27.55 16.34 1.18
C GLU A 166 -28.38 17.62 1.11
N MET A 167 -27.79 18.80 1.34
CA MET A 167 -28.46 20.12 1.28
C MET A 167 -28.57 20.67 -0.13
N ILE A 168 -27.53 20.54 -0.97
CA ILE A 168 -27.51 21.04 -2.35
C ILE A 168 -28.55 20.32 -3.23
N ILE A 169 -28.83 19.04 -2.95
CA ILE A 169 -29.86 18.24 -3.63
C ILE A 169 -31.28 18.79 -3.37
N GLY A 170 -31.49 19.61 -2.34
CA GLY A 170 -32.82 20.11 -1.94
C GLY A 170 -33.33 21.34 -2.69
N LYS A 171 -32.64 21.85 -3.72
CA LYS A 171 -32.95 23.16 -4.33
C LYS A 171 -33.66 23.16 -5.70
N HIS A 172 -34.04 22.01 -6.28
CA HIS A 172 -34.79 22.00 -7.55
C HIS A 172 -35.86 20.91 -7.64
N CYS A 173 -37.07 21.35 -8.07
CA CYS A 173 -38.22 20.63 -8.68
C CYS A 173 -39.44 20.20 -7.83
N GLU A 174 -40.62 20.62 -8.32
CA GLU A 174 -42.00 20.34 -7.85
C GLU A 174 -42.58 18.99 -8.32
N LYS A 175 -41.86 17.90 -8.08
CA LYS A 175 -42.44 16.54 -8.00
C LYS A 175 -41.92 15.94 -6.68
N LEU A 176 -42.67 15.05 -6.00
CA LEU A 176 -42.27 14.52 -4.68
C LEU A 176 -40.96 13.74 -4.81
N ASP A 177 -39.85 14.45 -4.63
CA ASP A 177 -38.51 13.91 -4.65
C ASP A 177 -38.22 13.29 -3.29
N VAL A 178 -38.02 11.98 -3.29
CA VAL A 178 -37.86 11.17 -2.09
C VAL A 178 -36.53 10.43 -2.18
N LYS A 179 -35.85 10.23 -1.05
CA LYS A 179 -34.63 9.41 -1.01
C LYS A 179 -34.99 7.99 -0.63
N GLU A 180 -34.87 7.05 -1.56
CA GLU A 180 -35.00 5.62 -1.26
C GLU A 180 -33.76 5.13 -0.54
N TRP A 181 -33.97 4.46 0.60
CA TRP A 181 -32.92 3.83 1.37
C TRP A 181 -32.77 2.37 0.95
N LEU A 182 -31.60 2.01 0.41
CA LEU A 182 -31.31 0.66 -0.07
C LEU A 182 -30.54 -0.16 1.00
N HIS A 183 -29.51 0.45 1.60
CA HIS A 183 -28.72 -0.13 2.68
C HIS A 183 -27.99 0.98 3.47
N ASN A 184 -27.28 0.60 4.54
CA ASN A 184 -26.70 1.57 5.50
C ASN A 184 -25.77 2.63 4.88
N ASN A 185 -25.09 2.29 3.77
CA ASN A 185 -24.10 3.14 3.15
C ASN A 185 -24.61 3.90 1.91
N HIS A 186 -25.80 3.57 1.39
CA HIS A 186 -26.28 4.11 0.12
C HIS A 186 -27.77 4.47 0.14
N LYS A 187 -28.08 5.65 -0.42
CA LYS A 187 -29.44 6.16 -0.64
C LYS A 187 -29.49 6.72 -2.05
N ARG A 188 -30.55 6.43 -2.79
CA ARG A 188 -30.75 6.98 -4.14
C ARG A 188 -31.91 7.97 -4.14
N CYS A 189 -31.81 9.03 -4.94
CA CYS A 189 -32.91 9.99 -5.11
C CYS A 189 -33.86 9.44 -6.17
N VAL A 190 -35.14 9.29 -5.83
CA VAL A 190 -36.17 8.72 -6.70
C VAL A 190 -37.42 9.59 -6.70
N LYS A 191 -38.16 9.54 -7.79
CA LYS A 191 -39.50 10.09 -7.90
C LYS A 191 -40.49 8.95 -7.69
N VAL A 192 -41.48 9.10 -6.82
CA VAL A 192 -42.47 8.04 -6.62
C VAL A 192 -43.70 8.32 -7.48
N LYS A 193 -44.07 7.36 -8.34
CA LYS A 193 -45.29 7.36 -9.14
C LYS A 193 -46.18 6.22 -8.67
N ILE A 194 -47.41 6.55 -8.30
CA ILE A 194 -48.45 5.56 -8.03
C ILE A 194 -49.17 5.33 -9.37
N GLY A 195 -49.10 4.12 -9.90
CA GLY A 195 -49.62 3.76 -11.23
C GLY A 195 -51.05 3.20 -11.18
N PRO A 196 -51.78 3.17 -12.31
CA PRO A 196 -53.13 2.58 -12.39
C PRO A 196 -53.14 1.05 -12.19
N ASP A 197 -51.98 0.38 -12.31
CA ASP A 197 -51.86 -1.08 -12.22
C ASP A 197 -51.68 -1.59 -10.78
N ASP A 198 -52.36 -1.01 -9.78
CA ASP A 198 -52.25 -1.44 -8.36
C ASP A 198 -50.80 -1.54 -7.85
N SER A 199 -49.94 -0.63 -8.29
CA SER A 199 -48.50 -0.70 -8.06
C SER A 199 -47.83 0.65 -7.80
N ILE A 200 -46.81 0.64 -6.94
CA ILE A 200 -45.95 1.80 -6.67
C ILE A 200 -44.67 1.64 -7.49
N CYS A 201 -44.42 2.61 -8.37
CA CYS A 201 -43.21 2.71 -9.16
C CYS A 201 -42.28 3.77 -8.57
N THR A 202 -41.04 3.40 -8.27
CA THR A 202 -39.96 4.37 -8.10
C THR A 202 -39.35 4.65 -9.46
N LEU A 203 -39.28 5.92 -9.81
CA LEU A 203 -38.77 6.41 -11.08
C LEU A 203 -37.42 7.11 -10.85
N ASN A 204 -36.51 6.97 -11.82
CA ASN A 204 -35.31 7.79 -11.83
C ASN A 204 -35.65 9.24 -12.21
N ARG A 205 -34.66 10.14 -12.15
CA ARG A 205 -34.80 11.55 -12.54
C ARG A 205 -35.40 11.73 -13.95
N LYS A 206 -35.11 10.78 -14.84
CA LYS A 206 -35.57 10.71 -16.25
C LYS A 206 -36.96 10.09 -16.46
N GLY A 207 -37.59 9.52 -15.43
CA GLY A 207 -38.91 8.89 -15.55
C GLY A 207 -38.88 7.38 -15.85
N GLU A 208 -37.71 6.76 -15.99
CA GLU A 208 -37.55 5.30 -16.08
C GLU A 208 -37.91 4.60 -14.76
N VAL A 209 -38.58 3.45 -14.84
CA VAL A 209 -38.97 2.67 -13.66
C VAL A 209 -37.75 1.93 -13.09
N LEU A 210 -37.30 2.33 -11.90
CA LEU A 210 -36.20 1.69 -11.16
C LEU A 210 -36.65 0.47 -10.38
N ARG A 211 -37.87 0.51 -9.86
CA ARG A 211 -38.48 -0.56 -9.07
C ARG A 211 -39.99 -0.40 -9.09
N LYS A 212 -40.69 -1.51 -9.34
CA LYS A 212 -42.15 -1.64 -9.24
C LYS A 212 -42.46 -2.50 -8.02
N VAL A 213 -43.39 -2.06 -7.18
CA VAL A 213 -43.92 -2.83 -6.05
C VAL A 213 -45.40 -3.05 -6.33
N ASP A 214 -45.76 -4.30 -6.60
CA ASP A 214 -47.12 -4.69 -6.95
C ASP A 214 -47.90 -5.13 -5.70
N PHE A 215 -49.14 -4.68 -5.56
CA PHE A 215 -50.02 -5.02 -4.43
C PHE A 215 -51.21 -5.90 -4.82
N GLN A 216 -51.17 -6.54 -6.00
CA GLN A 216 -52.29 -7.33 -6.52
C GLN A 216 -52.69 -8.50 -5.60
N SER A 217 -51.74 -9.11 -4.91
CA SER A 217 -51.96 -10.28 -4.06
C SER A 217 -52.29 -9.96 -2.59
N SER A 218 -52.37 -8.69 -2.19
CA SER A 218 -52.54 -8.27 -0.79
C SER A 218 -53.76 -7.38 -0.59
N THR A 219 -54.66 -7.77 0.31
CA THR A 219 -55.84 -6.98 0.69
C THR A 219 -55.52 -5.84 1.66
N ASN A 220 -54.48 -6.02 2.49
CA ASN A 220 -54.05 -5.06 3.50
C ASN A 220 -52.58 -4.67 3.24
N VAL A 221 -52.29 -3.36 3.20
CA VAL A 221 -50.93 -2.82 3.06
C VAL A 221 -50.49 -2.19 4.37
N VAL A 222 -49.40 -2.68 4.94
CA VAL A 222 -48.84 -2.17 6.21
C VAL A 222 -47.76 -1.14 5.93
N VAL A 223 -47.89 0.04 6.53
CA VAL A 223 -46.95 1.15 6.38
C VAL A 223 -46.46 1.63 7.75
N GLU A 224 -45.15 1.58 7.97
CA GLU A 224 -44.52 2.13 9.17
C GLU A 224 -44.08 3.57 8.96
N VAL A 225 -44.34 4.43 9.95
CA VAL A 225 -44.06 5.88 9.89
C VAL A 225 -43.22 6.30 11.09
N THR A 226 -42.14 7.07 10.85
CA THR A 226 -41.22 7.47 11.93
C THR A 226 -41.72 8.65 12.78
N GLU A 227 -41.57 8.61 14.10
CA GLU A 227 -41.96 9.71 15.03
C GLU A 227 -40.79 10.60 15.51
N ASP A 228 -39.55 10.37 15.07
CA ASP A 228 -38.38 11.14 15.53
C ASP A 228 -38.49 12.66 15.23
N LEU A 229 -38.52 13.50 16.27
CA LEU A 229 -38.56 14.97 16.15
C LEU A 229 -37.25 15.59 15.58
N ASN A 230 -36.11 14.96 15.85
CA ASN A 230 -34.77 15.48 15.49
C ASN A 230 -34.21 14.90 14.19
N LYS A 231 -34.91 13.97 13.54
CA LYS A 231 -34.43 13.26 12.35
C LYS A 231 -35.40 13.47 11.18
N LYS A 232 -34.88 13.35 9.96
CA LYS A 232 -35.72 13.48 8.75
C LYS A 232 -36.77 12.35 8.69
N PRO A 233 -38.05 12.67 8.38
CA PRO A 233 -39.14 11.71 8.39
C PRO A 233 -38.95 10.61 7.34
N MET A 234 -39.27 9.37 7.70
CA MET A 234 -39.24 8.22 6.80
C MET A 234 -40.58 7.46 6.84
N VAL A 235 -40.84 6.74 5.75
CA VAL A 235 -41.96 5.83 5.59
C VAL A 235 -41.42 4.51 5.06
N LEU A 236 -41.82 3.41 5.66
CA LEU A 236 -41.53 2.06 5.20
C LEU A 236 -42.82 1.41 4.75
N VAL A 237 -42.88 1.02 3.47
CA VAL A 237 -43.99 0.26 2.91
C VAL A 237 -43.58 -1.21 2.89
N ARG A 238 -44.28 -2.05 3.66
CA ARG A 238 -43.99 -3.48 3.73
C ARG A 238 -44.44 -4.17 2.45
N SER A 239 -43.55 -4.94 1.83
CA SER A 239 -43.92 -5.81 0.72
C SER A 239 -44.07 -7.25 1.23
N PRO A 240 -45.22 -7.92 1.05
CA PRO A 240 -45.45 -9.24 1.62
C PRO A 240 -44.60 -10.35 0.95
N ARG A 241 -44.16 -10.16 -0.29
CA ARG A 241 -43.49 -11.20 -1.09
C ARG A 241 -42.10 -10.80 -1.62
N ASP A 242 -41.71 -9.54 -1.49
CA ASP A 242 -40.41 -8.96 -1.90
C ASP A 242 -39.77 -8.19 -0.74
N HIS A 243 -38.65 -7.50 -0.98
CA HIS A 243 -38.03 -6.61 0.02
C HIS A 243 -38.87 -5.36 0.27
N ASP A 244 -38.68 -4.66 1.38
CA ASP A 244 -39.45 -3.47 1.74
C ASP A 244 -39.01 -2.22 0.95
N LEU A 245 -39.90 -1.24 0.85
CA LEU A 245 -39.62 0.06 0.25
C LEU A 245 -39.51 1.13 1.33
N VAL A 246 -38.29 1.63 1.57
CA VAL A 246 -38.02 2.64 2.59
C VAL A 246 -37.74 3.99 1.96
N LEU A 247 -38.59 4.97 2.26
CA LEU A 247 -38.63 6.29 1.66
C LEU A 247 -38.32 7.37 2.70
N GLN A 248 -37.34 8.22 2.42
CA GLN A 248 -36.97 9.36 3.27
C GLN A 248 -37.42 10.68 2.65
N PHE A 249 -38.20 11.43 3.41
CA PHE A 249 -38.81 12.69 3.02
C PHE A 249 -38.00 13.90 3.52
N SER A 250 -38.16 15.05 2.86
CA SER A 250 -37.49 16.31 3.22
C SER A 250 -38.14 16.99 4.42
N SER A 251 -39.47 16.88 4.55
CA SER A 251 -40.26 17.52 5.60
C SER A 251 -41.48 16.69 6.00
N GLU A 252 -42.01 16.90 7.20
CA GLU A 252 -43.21 16.19 7.68
C GLU A 252 -44.47 16.43 6.81
N PRO A 253 -44.72 17.66 6.28
CA PRO A 253 -45.82 17.90 5.35
C PRO A 253 -45.70 17.08 4.05
N SER A 254 -44.48 16.90 3.53
CA SER A 254 -44.26 16.11 2.31
C SER A 254 -44.59 14.62 2.52
N ARG A 255 -44.31 14.09 3.72
CA ARG A 255 -44.72 12.75 4.14
C ARG A 255 -46.24 12.64 4.24
N LYS A 256 -46.90 13.58 4.93
CA LYS A 256 -48.38 13.58 5.07
C LYS A 256 -49.07 13.62 3.71
N LYS A 257 -48.56 14.42 2.76
CA LYS A 257 -49.03 14.47 1.37
C LYS A 257 -48.82 13.16 0.60
N PHE A 258 -47.77 12.41 0.89
CA PHE A 258 -47.56 11.09 0.30
C PHE A 258 -48.54 10.06 0.87
N LEU A 259 -48.71 10.03 2.20
CA LEU A 259 -49.62 9.11 2.87
C LEU A 259 -51.07 9.32 2.44
N SER A 260 -51.54 10.57 2.34
CA SER A 260 -52.91 10.85 1.89
C SER A 260 -53.17 10.41 0.44
N LYS A 261 -52.16 10.52 -0.44
CA LYS A 261 -52.24 10.02 -1.81
C LYS A 261 -52.23 8.48 -1.86
N LEU A 262 -51.43 7.85 -1.01
CA LEU A 262 -51.36 6.39 -0.92
C LEU A 262 -52.68 5.82 -0.39
N GLU A 263 -53.26 6.44 0.63
CA GLU A 263 -54.55 6.08 1.21
C GLU A 263 -55.66 6.21 0.16
N SER A 264 -55.78 7.37 -0.50
CA SER A 264 -56.77 7.59 -1.57
C SER A 264 -56.63 6.57 -2.71
N PHE A 265 -55.41 6.22 -3.08
CA PHE A 265 -55.14 5.18 -4.09
C PHE A 265 -55.59 3.79 -3.62
N LEU A 266 -55.22 3.38 -2.41
CA LEU A 266 -55.59 2.06 -1.88
C LEU A 266 -57.10 1.93 -1.71
N THR A 267 -57.78 2.98 -1.24
CA THR A 267 -59.25 3.04 -1.17
C THR A 267 -59.88 2.88 -2.56
N SER A 268 -59.31 3.51 -3.59
CA SER A 268 -59.80 3.33 -4.97
C SER A 268 -59.65 1.90 -5.51
N SER A 269 -58.64 1.17 -5.02
CA SER A 269 -58.38 -0.25 -5.36
C SER A 269 -59.05 -1.27 -4.41
N LYS A 270 -59.96 -0.82 -3.51
CA LYS A 270 -60.61 -1.66 -2.48
C LYS A 270 -59.64 -2.38 -1.51
N LYS A 271 -58.54 -1.73 -1.13
CA LYS A 271 -57.53 -2.24 -0.18
C LYS A 271 -57.46 -1.38 1.09
N SER A 272 -57.15 -1.99 2.22
CA SER A 272 -56.97 -1.27 3.50
C SER A 272 -55.50 -0.88 3.72
N LEU A 273 -55.29 0.26 4.39
CA LEU A 273 -53.98 0.81 4.74
C LEU A 273 -53.84 0.85 6.26
N ASP A 274 -52.91 0.07 6.81
CA ASP A 274 -52.60 0.07 8.25
C ASP A 274 -51.33 0.90 8.50
N ILE A 275 -51.45 2.00 9.24
CA ILE A 275 -50.34 2.90 9.56
C ILE A 275 -49.83 2.63 10.98
N LEU A 276 -48.57 2.21 11.10
CA LEU A 276 -47.92 1.89 12.37
C LEU A 276 -46.85 2.96 12.74
N PRO A 277 -46.97 3.65 13.88
CA PRO A 277 -45.92 4.56 14.35
C PRO A 277 -44.70 3.77 14.85
N THR A 278 -43.49 4.21 14.47
CA THR A 278 -42.22 3.58 14.87
C THR A 278 -41.10 4.61 15.05
N TYR A 279 -39.98 4.20 15.65
CA TYR A 279 -38.74 4.99 15.68
C TYR A 279 -37.80 4.58 14.54
N ARG A 280 -37.07 5.54 13.97
CA ARG A 280 -36.19 5.32 12.81
C ARG A 280 -35.24 4.14 12.96
N ASP A 281 -34.59 4.00 14.11
CA ASP A 281 -33.56 2.98 14.28
C ASP A 281 -34.18 1.57 14.36
N VAL A 282 -35.39 1.46 14.94
CA VAL A 282 -36.20 0.24 14.97
C VAL A 282 -36.75 -0.09 13.57
N MET A 283 -37.30 0.90 12.87
CA MET A 283 -37.81 0.75 11.50
C MET A 283 -36.71 0.23 10.55
N LEU A 284 -35.50 0.81 10.59
CA LEU A 284 -34.38 0.37 9.74
C LEU A 284 -33.81 -1.00 10.15
N ALA A 285 -33.89 -1.35 11.44
CA ALA A 285 -33.51 -2.68 11.93
C ALA A 285 -34.51 -3.76 11.46
N ASN A 286 -35.81 -3.45 11.44
CA ASN A 286 -36.87 -4.36 11.03
C ASN A 286 -37.04 -4.45 9.51
N ALA A 287 -36.72 -3.37 8.78
CA ALA A 287 -36.84 -3.29 7.32
C ALA A 287 -36.12 -4.45 6.63
N GLU A 288 -36.83 -5.18 5.77
CA GLU A 288 -36.24 -6.17 4.89
C GLU A 288 -35.63 -5.47 3.67
N THR A 289 -34.31 -5.32 3.64
CA THR A 289 -33.60 -4.75 2.48
C THR A 289 -33.30 -5.81 1.43
N LYS A 290 -32.97 -5.38 0.19
CA LYS A 290 -32.46 -6.30 -0.84
C LYS A 290 -31.27 -7.14 -0.32
N GLU A 291 -30.36 -6.53 0.46
CA GLU A 291 -29.21 -7.24 1.04
C GLU A 291 -29.63 -8.27 2.11
N LYS A 292 -30.57 -7.92 2.99
CA LYS A 292 -31.11 -8.87 3.99
C LYS A 292 -31.87 -10.01 3.33
N ARG A 293 -32.68 -9.71 2.31
CA ARG A 293 -33.40 -10.70 1.51
C ARG A 293 -32.42 -11.62 0.78
N GLN A 294 -31.37 -11.07 0.17
CA GLN A 294 -30.31 -11.88 -0.45
C GLN A 294 -29.64 -12.81 0.59
N LYS A 295 -29.34 -12.32 1.80
CA LYS A 295 -28.80 -13.16 2.87
C LYS A 295 -29.77 -14.26 3.33
N ARG A 296 -31.08 -13.98 3.37
CA ARG A 296 -32.11 -15.00 3.62
C ARG A 296 -32.17 -16.03 2.49
N LEU A 297 -32.08 -15.61 1.24
CA LEU A 297 -32.01 -16.52 0.09
C LEU A 297 -30.72 -17.37 0.13
N GLU A 298 -29.58 -16.78 0.47
CA GLU A 298 -28.34 -17.53 0.71
C GLU A 298 -28.52 -18.55 1.85
N HIS A 299 -29.26 -18.21 2.91
CA HIS A 299 -29.63 -19.13 3.97
C HIS A 299 -30.59 -20.23 3.50
N PHE A 300 -31.58 -19.89 2.67
CA PHE A 300 -32.50 -20.84 2.01
C PHE A 300 -31.73 -21.89 1.22
N PHE A 301 -30.83 -21.47 0.33
CA PHE A 301 -30.02 -22.40 -0.46
C PHE A 301 -29.11 -23.25 0.43
N ARG A 302 -28.49 -22.62 1.44
CA ARG A 302 -27.63 -23.33 2.39
C ARG A 302 -28.37 -24.44 3.14
N GLU A 303 -29.56 -24.17 3.65
CA GLU A 303 -30.34 -25.19 4.38
C GLU A 303 -30.79 -26.30 3.43
N ALA A 304 -31.24 -25.98 2.22
CA ALA A 304 -31.58 -26.99 1.21
C ALA A 304 -30.38 -27.90 0.88
N TYR A 305 -29.17 -27.33 0.75
CA TYR A 305 -27.95 -28.11 0.51
C TYR A 305 -27.50 -28.89 1.73
N ALA A 306 -27.61 -28.33 2.93
CA ALA A 306 -27.31 -29.05 4.17
C ALA A 306 -28.21 -30.28 4.33
N LEU A 307 -29.49 -30.18 3.96
CA LEU A 307 -30.41 -31.33 3.95
C LEU A 307 -30.06 -32.35 2.87
N THR A 308 -29.68 -31.91 1.67
CA THR A 308 -29.40 -32.83 0.55
C THR A 308 -28.07 -33.59 0.73
N PHE A 309 -27.04 -32.91 1.21
CA PHE A 309 -25.66 -33.42 1.22
C PHE A 309 -25.08 -33.63 2.62
N GLY A 310 -25.74 -33.14 3.68
CA GLY A 310 -25.28 -33.23 5.07
C GLY A 310 -25.94 -34.32 5.92
N LEU A 311 -26.96 -35.03 5.41
CA LEU A 311 -27.60 -36.17 6.09
C LEU A 311 -26.99 -37.50 5.67
N ARG A 312 -26.64 -38.35 6.65
CA ARG A 312 -26.27 -39.76 6.42
C ARG A 312 -27.40 -40.48 5.67
N PRO A 313 -27.09 -41.47 4.81
CA PRO A 313 -28.13 -42.28 4.16
C PRO A 313 -29.06 -42.89 5.24
N GLY A 314 -30.34 -42.52 5.22
CA GLY A 314 -31.36 -43.05 6.16
C GLY A 314 -31.67 -42.20 7.40
N GLU A 315 -30.97 -41.08 7.65
CA GLU A 315 -31.21 -40.23 8.83
C GLU A 315 -32.22 -39.10 8.49
N LYS A 316 -33.46 -39.17 9.03
CA LYS A 316 -34.43 -38.06 8.99
C LYS A 316 -34.17 -37.14 10.17
N ARG A 317 -34.04 -35.82 9.96
CA ARG A 317 -34.00 -34.85 11.06
C ARG A 317 -35.38 -34.78 11.73
N HIS A 318 -35.43 -34.88 13.05
CA HIS A 318 -36.64 -34.59 13.82
C HIS A 318 -36.94 -33.08 13.74
N LEU A 319 -38.18 -32.73 13.43
CA LEU A 319 -38.65 -31.35 13.20
C LEU A 319 -38.62 -30.47 14.47
N GLU A 320 -38.37 -31.05 15.64
CA GLU A 320 -38.51 -30.40 16.95
C GLU A 320 -37.28 -29.56 17.36
N ASP A 321 -36.11 -29.75 16.71
CA ASP A 321 -34.87 -29.01 16.99
C ASP A 321 -34.65 -27.76 16.10
N VAL A 322 -35.69 -27.30 15.39
CA VAL A 322 -35.57 -26.28 14.36
C VAL A 322 -35.68 -24.87 14.95
N SER A 323 -34.59 -24.11 14.94
CA SER A 323 -34.60 -22.68 15.35
C SER A 323 -35.64 -21.86 14.57
N SER A 324 -36.18 -20.80 15.17
CA SER A 324 -37.16 -19.87 14.54
C SER A 324 -36.73 -19.37 13.15
N ASP A 325 -35.43 -19.20 12.94
CA ASP A 325 -34.84 -18.71 11.70
C ASP A 325 -34.99 -19.70 10.55
N VAL A 326 -34.91 -21.01 10.82
CA VAL A 326 -35.05 -22.06 9.80
C VAL A 326 -36.52 -22.21 9.39
N ILE A 327 -37.47 -22.08 10.32
CA ILE A 327 -38.91 -22.07 10.02
C ILE A 327 -39.26 -20.87 9.13
N MET A 328 -38.69 -19.70 9.40
CA MET A 328 -38.89 -18.51 8.56
C MET A 328 -38.35 -18.71 7.14
N VAL A 329 -37.23 -19.42 6.99
CA VAL A 329 -36.59 -19.72 5.71
C VAL A 329 -37.37 -20.75 4.90
N MET A 330 -37.91 -21.80 5.53
CA MET A 330 -38.77 -22.80 4.85
C MET A 330 -40.05 -22.20 4.25
N ARG A 331 -40.51 -21.04 4.78
CA ARG A 331 -41.66 -20.30 4.26
C ARG A 331 -41.31 -19.31 3.14
N THR A 332 -40.04 -19.15 2.79
CA THR A 332 -39.64 -18.24 1.71
C THR A 332 -39.86 -18.90 0.34
N SER A 333 -40.34 -18.12 -0.62
CA SER A 333 -40.47 -18.51 -2.03
C SER A 333 -39.62 -17.63 -2.92
N LEU A 334 -39.08 -18.23 -3.97
CA LEU A 334 -38.14 -17.63 -4.89
C LEU A 334 -38.86 -17.20 -6.18
N SER A 335 -38.73 -15.94 -6.57
CA SER A 335 -39.22 -15.50 -7.88
C SER A 335 -38.28 -15.94 -9.01
N LYS A 336 -38.80 -16.01 -10.25
CA LYS A 336 -37.98 -16.29 -11.44
C LYS A 336 -36.77 -15.37 -11.57
N LYS A 337 -36.92 -14.09 -11.24
CA LYS A 337 -35.82 -13.11 -11.27
C LYS A 337 -34.75 -13.41 -10.23
N GLU A 338 -35.14 -13.78 -9.02
CA GLU A 338 -34.20 -14.14 -7.94
C GLU A 338 -33.50 -15.48 -8.22
N PHE A 339 -34.21 -16.43 -8.82
CA PHE A 339 -33.63 -17.68 -9.31
C PHE A 339 -32.57 -17.44 -10.38
N ALA A 340 -32.88 -16.58 -11.37
CA ALA A 340 -31.93 -16.17 -12.39
C ALA A 340 -30.70 -15.46 -11.80
N GLU A 341 -30.91 -14.50 -10.89
CA GLU A 341 -29.84 -13.76 -10.21
C GLU A 341 -28.95 -14.71 -9.38
N ALA A 342 -29.54 -15.73 -8.74
CA ALA A 342 -28.81 -16.75 -7.98
C ALA A 342 -27.98 -17.70 -8.87
N LEU A 343 -28.43 -17.98 -10.10
CA LEU A 343 -27.64 -18.71 -11.12
C LEU A 343 -26.58 -17.82 -11.80
N GLY A 344 -26.69 -16.50 -11.65
CA GLY A 344 -25.86 -15.53 -12.36
C GLY A 344 -26.25 -15.41 -13.84
N MET A 345 -27.54 -15.52 -14.15
CA MET A 345 -28.09 -15.53 -15.51
C MET A 345 -29.21 -14.49 -15.67
N ARG A 346 -29.54 -14.15 -16.92
CA ARG A 346 -30.66 -13.24 -17.23
C ARG A 346 -32.01 -13.96 -17.00
N PRO A 347 -33.02 -13.31 -16.39
CA PRO A 347 -34.34 -13.90 -16.20
C PRO A 347 -35.03 -14.35 -17.49
N GLU A 348 -34.68 -13.73 -18.62
CA GLU A 348 -35.23 -14.00 -19.95
C GLU A 348 -34.50 -15.14 -20.68
N SER A 349 -33.42 -15.70 -20.10
CA SER A 349 -32.71 -16.81 -20.74
C SER A 349 -33.58 -18.06 -20.79
N LEU A 350 -33.54 -18.75 -21.94
CA LEU A 350 -34.34 -19.97 -22.18
C LEU A 350 -34.04 -21.04 -21.14
N PHE A 351 -32.77 -21.24 -20.77
CA PHE A 351 -32.35 -22.19 -19.74
C PHE A 351 -33.01 -21.89 -18.38
N VAL A 352 -33.01 -20.63 -17.95
CA VAL A 352 -33.67 -20.25 -16.69
C VAL A 352 -35.17 -20.44 -16.79
N LYS A 353 -35.80 -20.14 -17.92
CA LYS A 353 -37.24 -20.34 -18.13
C LYS A 353 -37.61 -21.82 -18.05
N GLN A 354 -36.91 -22.69 -18.78
CA GLN A 354 -37.17 -24.12 -18.82
C GLN A 354 -36.87 -24.78 -17.47
N MET A 355 -35.73 -24.45 -16.86
CA MET A 355 -35.38 -24.98 -15.54
C MET A 355 -36.38 -24.50 -14.47
N PHE A 356 -36.82 -23.24 -14.52
CA PHE A 356 -37.82 -22.71 -13.58
C PHE A 356 -39.16 -23.44 -13.73
N ASN A 357 -39.65 -23.63 -14.96
CA ASN A 357 -40.88 -24.36 -15.24
C ASN A 357 -40.81 -25.84 -14.84
N CYS A 358 -39.63 -26.45 -14.90
CA CYS A 358 -39.40 -27.83 -14.46
C CYS A 358 -39.38 -27.96 -12.92
N VAL A 359 -38.89 -26.94 -12.21
CA VAL A 359 -38.85 -26.92 -10.74
C VAL A 359 -40.20 -26.54 -10.14
N ASP A 360 -40.91 -25.60 -10.75
CA ASP A 360 -42.24 -25.10 -10.36
C ASP A 360 -43.32 -26.14 -10.71
N LYS A 361 -43.63 -27.03 -9.74
CA LYS A 361 -44.55 -28.16 -9.95
C LYS A 361 -46.01 -27.72 -9.86
N ASP A 362 -46.29 -26.75 -9.00
CA ASP A 362 -47.64 -26.22 -8.79
C ASP A 362 -48.02 -25.09 -9.78
N LYS A 363 -47.05 -24.62 -10.57
CA LYS A 363 -47.19 -23.56 -11.59
C LYS A 363 -47.67 -22.24 -10.99
N ASP A 364 -47.31 -21.96 -9.74
CA ASP A 364 -47.68 -20.73 -9.04
C ASP A 364 -46.82 -19.50 -9.46
N GLY A 365 -45.81 -19.73 -10.31
CA GLY A 365 -44.90 -18.70 -10.82
C GLY A 365 -43.78 -18.33 -9.85
N ARG A 366 -43.61 -19.11 -8.78
CA ARG A 366 -42.54 -19.04 -7.77
C ARG A 366 -42.03 -20.46 -7.49
N ILE A 367 -40.90 -20.55 -6.79
CA ILE A 367 -40.34 -21.83 -6.35
C ILE A 367 -40.35 -21.84 -4.83
N SER A 368 -41.07 -22.80 -4.24
CA SER A 368 -41.08 -23.04 -2.79
C SER A 368 -39.81 -23.78 -2.32
N PHE A 369 -39.57 -23.77 -1.01
CA PHE A 369 -38.44 -24.53 -0.43
C PHE A 369 -38.50 -26.02 -0.75
N GLN A 370 -39.70 -26.60 -0.75
CA GLN A 370 -39.88 -28.04 -0.96
C GLN A 370 -39.61 -28.42 -2.42
N GLU A 371 -40.14 -27.67 -3.38
CA GLU A 371 -39.91 -27.90 -4.81
C GLU A 371 -38.44 -27.79 -5.19
N PHE A 372 -37.77 -26.77 -4.63
CA PHE A 372 -36.33 -26.61 -4.80
C PHE A 372 -35.55 -27.78 -4.19
N LEU A 373 -35.88 -28.20 -2.97
CA LEU A 373 -35.22 -29.30 -2.28
C LEU A 373 -35.38 -30.62 -3.03
N ASP A 374 -36.61 -30.95 -3.45
CA ASP A 374 -36.91 -32.16 -4.22
C ASP A 374 -36.04 -32.24 -5.47
N THR A 375 -35.95 -31.13 -6.20
CA THR A 375 -35.19 -31.03 -7.43
C THR A 375 -33.69 -31.25 -7.19
N VAL A 376 -33.13 -30.62 -6.14
CA VAL A 376 -31.70 -30.75 -5.80
C VAL A 376 -31.37 -32.15 -5.29
N VAL A 377 -32.25 -32.79 -4.53
CA VAL A 377 -32.11 -34.19 -4.09
C VAL A 377 -32.10 -35.13 -5.28
N LEU A 378 -32.99 -34.90 -6.25
CA LEU A 378 -33.07 -35.71 -7.48
C LEU A 378 -31.78 -35.56 -8.33
N PHE A 379 -31.27 -34.35 -8.52
CA PHE A 379 -29.99 -34.13 -9.23
C PHE A 379 -28.77 -34.72 -8.50
N SER A 380 -28.78 -34.75 -7.17
CA SER A 380 -27.67 -35.28 -6.37
C SER A 380 -27.72 -36.81 -6.28
N ARG A 381 -28.80 -37.36 -5.72
CA ARG A 381 -28.95 -38.77 -5.35
C ARG A 381 -29.77 -39.61 -6.35
N GLY A 382 -30.41 -38.99 -7.34
CA GLY A 382 -31.17 -39.71 -8.35
C GLY A 382 -30.30 -40.65 -9.18
N LYS A 383 -30.92 -41.65 -9.81
CA LYS A 383 -30.22 -42.52 -10.76
C LYS A 383 -29.85 -41.71 -12.00
N THR A 384 -28.89 -42.19 -12.79
CA THR A 384 -28.54 -41.57 -14.08
C THR A 384 -29.76 -41.45 -15.01
N GLU A 385 -30.70 -42.38 -14.93
CA GLU A 385 -31.96 -42.30 -15.67
C GLU A 385 -32.84 -41.15 -15.20
N ASP A 386 -33.06 -40.98 -13.90
CA ASP A 386 -33.85 -39.86 -13.37
C ASP A 386 -33.25 -38.50 -13.76
N LYS A 387 -31.91 -38.41 -13.82
CA LYS A 387 -31.19 -37.19 -14.24
C LYS A 387 -31.35 -36.91 -15.73
N LEU A 388 -31.23 -37.94 -16.58
CA LEU A 388 -31.44 -37.81 -18.02
C LEU A 388 -32.89 -37.45 -18.33
N ARG A 389 -33.86 -37.94 -17.54
CA ARG A 389 -35.27 -37.59 -17.67
C ARG A 389 -35.53 -36.11 -17.44
N ILE A 390 -34.93 -35.51 -16.42
CA ILE A 390 -35.08 -34.06 -16.18
C ILE A 390 -34.47 -33.24 -17.32
N VAL A 391 -33.32 -33.66 -17.87
CA VAL A 391 -32.72 -32.97 -19.01
C VAL A 391 -33.61 -33.11 -20.24
N PHE A 392 -34.23 -34.27 -20.44
CA PHE A 392 -35.21 -34.50 -21.48
C PHE A 392 -36.43 -33.58 -21.32
N ASP A 393 -37.04 -33.55 -20.14
CA ASP A 393 -38.20 -32.71 -19.80
C ASP A 393 -37.86 -31.20 -19.83
N MET A 394 -36.57 -30.83 -19.73
CA MET A 394 -36.09 -29.46 -19.89
C MET A 394 -35.89 -29.07 -21.37
N CYS A 395 -35.63 -30.04 -22.25
CA CYS A 395 -35.53 -29.83 -23.70
C CYS A 395 -36.90 -29.72 -24.37
N ASP A 396 -37.85 -30.54 -23.91
CA ASP A 396 -39.23 -30.63 -24.39
C ASP A 396 -40.02 -29.37 -23.95
N ASP A 397 -40.15 -28.37 -24.83
CA ASP A 397 -40.75 -27.06 -24.50
C ASP A 397 -42.28 -27.11 -24.59
N ASP A 398 -42.84 -28.01 -25.42
CA ASP A 398 -44.28 -28.18 -25.61
C ASP A 398 -44.90 -29.31 -24.76
N GLY A 399 -44.06 -30.14 -24.12
CA GLY A 399 -44.46 -31.23 -23.23
C GLY A 399 -45.04 -32.44 -23.96
N ASN A 400 -44.68 -32.62 -25.25
CA ASN A 400 -45.24 -33.66 -26.10
C ASN A 400 -44.57 -35.03 -25.91
N GLY A 401 -43.48 -35.12 -25.13
CA GLY A 401 -42.76 -36.36 -24.84
C GLY A 401 -41.75 -36.81 -25.91
N VAL A 402 -41.46 -35.97 -26.90
CA VAL A 402 -40.39 -36.13 -27.91
C VAL A 402 -39.61 -34.82 -28.04
N ILE A 403 -38.31 -34.88 -28.34
CA ILE A 403 -37.50 -33.68 -28.56
C ILE A 403 -37.27 -33.52 -30.05
N ASP A 404 -37.77 -32.44 -30.64
CA ASP A 404 -37.50 -32.14 -32.05
C ASP A 404 -36.07 -31.54 -32.24
N LYS A 405 -35.55 -31.57 -33.47
CA LYS A 405 -34.23 -30.97 -33.78
C LYS A 405 -34.17 -29.48 -33.44
N GLN A 406 -35.26 -28.73 -33.56
CA GLN A 406 -35.30 -27.31 -33.25
C GLN A 406 -35.27 -27.04 -31.74
N GLU A 407 -35.93 -27.86 -30.93
CA GLU A 407 -35.94 -27.84 -29.46
C GLU A 407 -34.57 -28.19 -28.91
N LEU A 408 -33.95 -29.27 -29.41
CA LEU A 408 -32.58 -29.61 -29.04
C LEU A 408 -31.59 -28.52 -29.46
N THR A 409 -31.77 -27.93 -30.65
CA THR A 409 -30.94 -26.81 -31.11
C THR A 409 -31.15 -25.57 -30.26
N LYS A 410 -32.40 -25.23 -29.90
CA LYS A 410 -32.73 -24.10 -29.00
C LYS A 410 -32.15 -24.31 -27.60
N MET A 411 -32.19 -25.53 -27.08
CA MET A 411 -31.68 -25.87 -25.75
C MET A 411 -30.15 -25.89 -25.72
N LEU A 412 -29.49 -26.48 -26.72
CA LEU A 412 -28.04 -26.41 -26.87
C LEU A 412 -27.56 -24.99 -27.16
N ARG A 413 -28.29 -24.21 -27.98
CA ARG A 413 -28.05 -22.79 -28.17
C ARG A 413 -28.22 -22.02 -26.87
N SER A 414 -29.26 -22.32 -26.08
CA SER A 414 -29.47 -21.73 -24.76
C SER A 414 -28.30 -22.05 -23.82
N LEU A 415 -27.81 -23.30 -23.80
CA LEU A 415 -26.64 -23.77 -23.06
C LEU A 415 -25.32 -23.13 -23.55
N VAL A 416 -25.21 -22.84 -24.84
CA VAL A 416 -24.05 -22.16 -25.45
C VAL A 416 -24.16 -20.64 -25.30
N ASP A 417 -25.36 -20.08 -25.23
CA ASP A 417 -25.65 -18.68 -24.91
C ASP A 417 -25.41 -18.41 -23.40
N ILE A 418 -25.44 -19.44 -22.53
CA ILE A 418 -24.83 -19.40 -21.17
C ILE A 418 -23.35 -18.99 -21.28
N ALA A 419 -22.72 -19.33 -22.41
CA ALA A 419 -21.31 -19.16 -22.68
C ALA A 419 -20.96 -18.00 -23.64
N LYS A 420 -21.85 -17.03 -23.97
CA LYS A 420 -21.48 -15.62 -24.27
C LYS A 420 -22.64 -14.70 -24.73
N THR A 421 -22.40 -13.39 -24.59
CA THR A 421 -23.07 -12.26 -25.26
C THR A 421 -22.71 -12.07 -26.74
N ASN A 422 -21.89 -12.94 -27.33
CA ASN A 422 -21.64 -12.98 -28.77
C ASN A 422 -22.07 -14.35 -29.30
N SER A 423 -23.13 -14.33 -30.08
CA SER A 423 -23.72 -15.47 -30.79
C SER A 423 -22.66 -16.31 -31.48
N MET A 424 -22.61 -17.61 -31.18
CA MET A 424 -22.00 -18.55 -32.12
C MET A 424 -22.81 -18.54 -33.42
N ASP A 425 -22.13 -18.72 -34.54
CA ASP A 425 -22.78 -18.74 -35.85
C ASP A 425 -23.63 -20.02 -35.96
N GLU A 426 -24.84 -19.88 -36.51
CA GLU A 426 -25.90 -20.91 -36.49
C GLU A 426 -25.44 -22.22 -37.15
N ALA A 427 -24.51 -22.11 -38.11
CA ALA A 427 -23.89 -23.23 -38.81
C ALA A 427 -23.01 -24.14 -37.90
N GLN A 428 -22.28 -23.58 -36.93
CA GLN A 428 -21.37 -24.36 -36.08
C GLN A 428 -22.11 -25.22 -35.05
N VAL A 429 -23.24 -24.72 -34.54
CA VAL A 429 -24.09 -25.48 -33.60
C VAL A 429 -24.80 -26.60 -34.35
N MET A 430 -25.31 -26.31 -35.55
CA MET A 430 -25.88 -27.33 -36.44
C MET A 430 -24.85 -28.42 -36.79
N GLU A 431 -23.61 -28.07 -37.10
CA GLU A 431 -22.53 -29.03 -37.38
C GLU A 431 -22.23 -29.94 -36.17
N LEU A 432 -22.22 -29.38 -34.95
CA LEU A 432 -22.01 -30.16 -33.72
C LEU A 432 -23.16 -31.15 -33.48
N ILE A 433 -24.40 -30.72 -33.71
CA ILE A 433 -25.59 -31.56 -33.56
C ILE A 433 -25.61 -32.65 -34.63
N HIS A 434 -25.31 -32.32 -35.88
CA HIS A 434 -25.14 -33.30 -36.96
C HIS A 434 -24.05 -34.32 -36.62
N GLY A 435 -22.92 -33.87 -36.06
CA GLY A 435 -21.85 -34.76 -35.58
C GLY A 435 -22.29 -35.68 -34.42
N MET A 436 -23.11 -35.19 -33.49
CA MET A 436 -23.69 -36.00 -32.41
C MET A 436 -24.69 -37.03 -32.93
N PHE A 437 -25.58 -36.65 -33.86
CA PHE A 437 -26.53 -37.57 -34.49
C PHE A 437 -25.81 -38.64 -35.33
N ALA A 438 -24.72 -38.27 -36.00
CA ALA A 438 -23.89 -39.18 -36.77
C ALA A 438 -23.14 -40.19 -35.87
N ALA A 439 -22.54 -39.71 -34.77
CA ALA A 439 -21.81 -40.56 -33.83
C ALA A 439 -22.72 -41.58 -33.13
N SER A 440 -23.98 -41.23 -32.88
CA SER A 440 -24.96 -42.09 -32.21
C SER A 440 -25.80 -42.96 -33.15
N GLY A 441 -25.56 -42.92 -34.47
CA GLY A 441 -26.30 -43.71 -35.46
C GLY A 441 -27.75 -43.28 -35.69
N LEU A 442 -28.10 -42.03 -35.35
CA LEU A 442 -29.46 -41.47 -35.40
C LEU A 442 -29.69 -40.55 -36.60
N HIS A 443 -28.96 -40.75 -37.70
CA HIS A 443 -28.85 -39.80 -38.82
C HIS A 443 -30.19 -39.44 -39.51
N ASP A 444 -31.14 -40.37 -39.53
CA ASP A 444 -32.42 -40.28 -40.26
C ASP A 444 -33.62 -39.86 -39.39
N LYS A 445 -33.46 -39.66 -38.08
CA LYS A 445 -34.54 -39.23 -37.18
C LYS A 445 -34.58 -37.71 -37.04
N GLU A 446 -35.77 -37.12 -37.21
CA GLU A 446 -36.02 -35.68 -36.94
C GLU A 446 -36.49 -35.41 -35.51
N GLU A 447 -37.02 -36.44 -34.83
CA GLU A 447 -37.51 -36.39 -33.45
C GLU A 447 -36.77 -37.44 -32.60
N LEU A 448 -36.42 -37.07 -31.37
CA LEU A 448 -35.76 -37.94 -30.40
C LEU A 448 -36.75 -38.33 -29.29
N ASN A 449 -37.06 -39.62 -29.19
CA ASN A 449 -37.73 -40.12 -27.99
C ASN A 449 -36.74 -40.23 -26.80
N TYR A 450 -37.26 -40.53 -25.61
CA TYR A 450 -36.41 -40.62 -24.41
C TYR A 450 -35.29 -41.67 -24.52
N ASP A 451 -35.52 -42.80 -25.18
CA ASP A 451 -34.52 -43.85 -25.36
C ASP A 451 -33.46 -43.47 -26.41
N ASP A 452 -33.85 -42.77 -27.46
CA ASP A 452 -32.96 -42.19 -28.48
C ASP A 452 -32.07 -41.10 -27.85
N PHE A 453 -32.66 -40.23 -27.03
CA PHE A 453 -31.93 -39.21 -26.26
C PHE A 453 -30.94 -39.85 -25.27
N LYS A 454 -31.37 -40.93 -24.59
CA LYS A 454 -30.51 -41.71 -23.69
C LYS A 454 -29.35 -42.36 -24.44
N LEU A 455 -29.58 -42.87 -25.66
CA LEU A 455 -28.54 -43.43 -26.51
C LEU A 455 -27.54 -42.37 -26.96
N MET A 456 -28.03 -41.18 -27.36
CA MET A 456 -27.19 -40.04 -27.75
C MET A 456 -26.26 -39.58 -26.61
N MET A 457 -26.73 -39.62 -25.37
CA MET A 457 -25.93 -39.28 -24.19
C MET A 457 -25.02 -40.43 -23.72
N LYS A 458 -25.18 -41.64 -24.26
CA LYS A 458 -24.46 -42.84 -23.82
C LYS A 458 -23.20 -43.09 -24.66
N GLU A 459 -22.20 -42.21 -24.59
CA GLU A 459 -20.82 -42.62 -24.89
C GLU A 459 -19.74 -41.70 -24.26
N TYR A 460 -18.55 -42.30 -24.07
CA TYR A 460 -17.33 -41.79 -23.42
C TYR A 460 -17.27 -41.81 -21.87
N LYS A 461 -17.08 -43.00 -21.30
CA LYS A 461 -16.22 -43.16 -20.10
C LYS A 461 -14.76 -43.03 -20.53
N GLY A 462 -14.33 -41.83 -20.92
CA GLY A 462 -12.92 -41.54 -21.15
C GLY A 462 -12.18 -41.52 -19.82
N ASP A 463 -11.01 -42.16 -19.75
CA ASP A 463 -10.14 -42.24 -18.58
C ASP A 463 -10.02 -40.88 -17.87
N PHE A 464 -10.70 -40.75 -16.73
CA PHE A 464 -10.64 -39.54 -15.93
C PHE A 464 -9.32 -39.52 -15.16
N ILE A 465 -8.37 -38.70 -15.63
CA ILE A 465 -7.24 -38.23 -14.83
C ILE A 465 -7.84 -37.39 -13.71
N ALA A 466 -8.11 -38.01 -12.56
CA ALA A 466 -8.58 -37.28 -11.39
C ALA A 466 -7.48 -36.29 -10.94
N ILE A 467 -7.71 -35.44 -9.95
CA ILE A 467 -6.65 -34.61 -9.34
C ILE A 467 -6.87 -34.69 -7.83
N GLY A 468 -5.87 -35.15 -7.08
CA GLY A 468 -5.96 -35.38 -5.64
C GLY A 468 -6.26 -34.11 -4.85
N LEU A 469 -7.25 -34.20 -3.94
CA LEU A 469 -7.69 -33.15 -3.01
C LEU A 469 -7.38 -33.58 -1.56
N ASP A 470 -6.56 -32.82 -0.84
CA ASP A 470 -6.35 -32.98 0.63
C ASP A 470 -7.37 -32.10 1.38
N CYS A 471 -8.45 -32.71 1.85
CA CYS A 471 -9.48 -32.06 2.68
C CYS A 471 -9.13 -32.14 4.18
N LYS A 472 -8.03 -31.53 4.63
CA LYS A 472 -7.77 -31.38 6.07
C LYS A 472 -8.63 -30.27 6.68
N GLY A 473 -9.83 -30.66 7.14
CA GLY A 473 -10.72 -29.75 7.85
C GLY A 473 -11.90 -30.39 8.58
N ALA A 474 -12.20 -31.67 8.38
CA ALA A 474 -13.19 -32.40 9.16
C ALA A 474 -12.63 -33.78 9.48
N LYS A 475 -12.76 -34.23 10.73
CA LYS A 475 -12.63 -35.66 11.06
C LYS A 475 -13.74 -36.40 10.29
N GLN A 476 -13.44 -36.91 9.09
CA GLN A 476 -14.36 -37.70 8.29
C GLN A 476 -14.23 -39.17 8.70
N ASN A 477 -15.19 -39.64 9.49
CA ASN A 477 -15.54 -41.05 9.58
C ASN A 477 -16.65 -41.32 8.54
N PHE A 478 -16.46 -42.34 7.70
CA PHE A 478 -17.52 -43.11 6.98
C PHE A 478 -18.30 -42.35 5.89
N LEU A 479 -18.56 -42.79 4.65
CA LEU A 479 -18.36 -43.98 3.80
C LEU A 479 -18.65 -43.51 2.35
N ASP A 480 -17.90 -43.99 1.34
CA ASP A 480 -18.42 -44.77 0.18
C ASP A 480 -17.31 -44.93 -0.86
N THR A 481 -16.89 -46.17 -1.08
CA THR A 481 -15.50 -46.55 -1.39
C THR A 481 -15.29 -47.02 -2.84
N SER A 482 -16.26 -46.87 -3.73
CA SER A 482 -16.18 -47.44 -5.10
C SER A 482 -16.11 -46.40 -6.22
N THR A 483 -16.81 -45.26 -6.10
CA THR A 483 -16.83 -44.23 -7.16
C THR A 483 -16.01 -42.99 -6.81
N ASN A 484 -15.95 -42.64 -5.52
CA ASN A 484 -15.10 -41.55 -5.02
C ASN A 484 -13.64 -41.97 -4.85
N VAL A 485 -13.37 -43.26 -4.65
CA VAL A 485 -12.01 -43.81 -4.54
C VAL A 485 -11.29 -43.82 -5.89
N ALA A 486 -12.02 -44.01 -7.00
CA ALA A 486 -11.46 -43.86 -8.34
C ALA A 486 -11.03 -42.41 -8.65
N ARG A 487 -11.56 -41.41 -7.93
CA ARG A 487 -11.14 -40.00 -8.03
C ARG A 487 -10.00 -39.60 -7.09
N MET A 488 -9.65 -40.44 -6.10
CA MET A 488 -8.57 -40.13 -5.16
C MET A 488 -7.18 -40.53 -5.69
N THR A 489 -7.09 -41.31 -6.77
CA THR A 489 -5.89 -42.08 -7.14
C THR A 489 -5.04 -41.53 -8.28
N SER A 490 -5.37 -40.38 -8.84
CA SER A 490 -4.84 -39.94 -10.14
C SER A 490 -3.50 -39.22 -10.15
N PHE A 491 -3.00 -38.77 -9.00
CA PHE A 491 -1.62 -38.30 -8.83
C PHE A 491 -0.91 -39.00 -7.67
N GLN A 492 -1.50 -40.10 -7.18
CA GLN A 492 -0.97 -40.85 -6.07
C GLN A 492 0.17 -41.74 -6.59
N ILE A 493 1.35 -41.15 -6.77
CA ILE A 493 2.59 -41.92 -6.85
C ILE A 493 2.73 -42.62 -5.49
N SER A 494 2.54 -43.94 -5.47
CA SER A 494 2.86 -44.81 -4.35
C SER A 494 4.30 -44.55 -3.94
N ARG A 495 4.50 -43.85 -2.82
CA ARG A 495 5.82 -43.64 -2.23
C ARG A 495 6.08 -44.71 -1.16
N PRO A 496 7.29 -45.31 -1.12
CA PRO A 496 7.78 -45.91 0.10
C PRO A 496 7.93 -44.80 1.18
N PRO A 497 7.70 -45.10 2.46
CA PRO A 497 7.92 -44.15 3.54
C PRO A 497 9.43 -43.86 3.63
N GLU A 498 9.84 -42.64 3.25
CA GLU A 498 11.20 -42.15 3.47
C GLU A 498 11.26 -41.39 4.80
N ASP A 499 12.29 -41.68 5.60
CA ASP A 499 12.48 -41.08 6.92
C ASP A 499 12.64 -39.55 6.84
N PRO A 500 12.02 -38.80 7.78
CA PRO A 500 12.15 -37.36 7.81
C PRO A 500 13.61 -36.96 8.08
N PRO A 501 14.17 -36.00 7.32
CA PRO A 501 15.52 -35.53 7.57
C PRO A 501 15.62 -34.94 8.99
N GLY A 502 16.73 -35.24 9.69
CA GLY A 502 16.98 -34.73 11.04
C GLY A 502 16.89 -33.20 11.15
N TYR A 503 16.56 -32.70 12.35
CA TYR A 503 16.30 -31.28 12.64
C TYR A 503 17.36 -30.32 12.06
N TRP A 504 18.64 -30.66 12.21
CA TRP A 504 19.77 -29.87 11.70
C TRP A 504 19.81 -29.80 10.18
N LYS A 505 19.57 -30.92 9.49
CA LYS A 505 19.53 -30.98 8.03
C LYS A 505 18.34 -30.19 7.47
N LYS A 506 17.20 -30.18 8.18
CA LYS A 506 16.03 -29.37 7.84
C LYS A 506 16.30 -27.87 8.00
N LYS A 507 16.92 -27.44 9.10
CA LYS A 507 17.33 -26.04 9.29
C LYS A 507 18.39 -25.61 8.28
N TRP A 508 19.37 -26.46 8.00
CA TRP A 508 20.40 -26.18 7.00
C TRP A 508 19.80 -26.04 5.60
N ASN A 509 18.91 -26.95 5.20
CA ASN A 509 18.20 -26.85 3.92
C ASN A 509 17.36 -25.57 3.85
N HIS A 510 16.63 -25.21 4.92
CA HIS A 510 15.85 -23.97 4.94
C HIS A 510 16.73 -22.73 4.84
N LEU A 511 17.87 -22.70 5.54
CA LEU A 511 18.85 -21.61 5.44
C LEU A 511 19.47 -21.56 4.04
N ALA A 512 19.84 -22.70 3.45
CA ALA A 512 20.41 -22.76 2.11
C ALA A 512 19.40 -22.27 1.06
N THR A 513 18.13 -22.68 1.14
CA THR A 513 17.08 -22.19 0.26
C THR A 513 16.86 -20.68 0.44
N PHE A 514 16.83 -20.18 1.68
CA PHE A 514 16.72 -18.73 1.95
C PHE A 514 17.89 -17.94 1.36
N LEU A 515 19.13 -18.44 1.54
CA LEU A 515 20.32 -17.81 0.96
C LEU A 515 20.28 -17.83 -0.57
N GLU A 516 19.78 -18.90 -1.18
CA GLU A 516 19.66 -19.01 -2.64
C GLU A 516 18.57 -18.09 -3.20
N GLU A 517 17.41 -18.00 -2.55
CA GLU A 517 16.29 -17.12 -2.91
C GLU A 517 16.68 -15.64 -2.79
N TYR A 518 17.30 -15.24 -1.68
CA TYR A 518 17.62 -13.84 -1.38
C TYR A 518 19.07 -13.45 -1.68
N ARG A 519 19.84 -14.27 -2.42
CA ARG A 519 21.29 -14.02 -2.66
C ARG A 519 21.59 -12.60 -3.16
N GLN A 520 20.78 -12.08 -4.08
CA GLN A 520 20.94 -10.73 -4.65
C GLN A 520 20.63 -9.64 -3.61
N HIS A 521 19.56 -9.83 -2.84
CA HIS A 521 19.17 -8.91 -1.77
C HIS A 521 20.23 -8.85 -0.68
N ILE A 522 20.76 -10.02 -0.27
CA ILE A 522 21.80 -10.12 0.76
C ILE A 522 23.08 -9.44 0.29
N PHE A 523 23.53 -9.72 -0.93
CA PHE A 523 24.74 -9.11 -1.49
C PHE A 523 24.63 -7.58 -1.54
N TYR A 524 23.54 -7.06 -2.11
CA TYR A 524 23.37 -5.61 -2.23
C TYR A 524 23.17 -4.91 -0.87
N LEU A 525 22.44 -5.52 0.07
CA LEU A 525 22.32 -5.00 1.44
C LEU A 525 23.67 -5.03 2.18
N PHE A 526 24.46 -6.09 1.98
CA PHE A 526 25.80 -6.20 2.53
C PHE A 526 26.68 -5.05 2.02
N VAL A 527 26.71 -4.79 0.71
CA VAL A 527 27.44 -3.65 0.14
C VAL A 527 26.97 -2.32 0.73
N PHE A 528 25.67 -2.10 0.85
CA PHE A 528 25.11 -0.88 1.44
C PHE A 528 25.56 -0.68 2.90
N TYR A 529 25.46 -1.70 3.75
CA TYR A 529 25.86 -1.61 5.15
C TYR A 529 27.37 -1.52 5.32
N VAL A 530 28.17 -2.22 4.51
CA VAL A 530 29.63 -2.10 4.52
C VAL A 530 30.05 -0.67 4.21
N ILE A 531 29.53 -0.06 3.14
CA ILE A 531 29.85 1.35 2.80
C ILE A 531 29.44 2.29 3.94
N THR A 532 28.24 2.10 4.49
CA THR A 532 27.73 2.94 5.59
C THR A 532 28.59 2.83 6.85
N CYS A 533 28.99 1.61 7.23
CA CYS A 533 29.86 1.36 8.37
C CYS A 533 31.28 1.87 8.14
N VAL A 534 31.84 1.70 6.94
CA VAL A 534 33.18 2.22 6.59
C VAL A 534 33.21 3.75 6.68
N LEU A 535 32.21 4.45 6.14
CA LEU A 535 32.12 5.91 6.24
C LEU A 535 31.97 6.39 7.70
N PHE A 536 31.22 5.66 8.51
CA PHE A 536 31.09 5.96 9.94
C PHE A 536 32.44 5.75 10.67
N LEU A 537 33.07 4.59 10.48
CA LEU A 537 34.31 4.21 11.15
C LEU A 537 35.50 5.07 10.72
N GLU A 538 35.61 5.40 9.43
CA GLU A 538 36.69 6.28 8.93
C GLU A 538 36.65 7.63 9.64
N ARG A 539 35.47 8.24 9.78
CA ARG A 539 35.33 9.51 10.50
C ARG A 539 35.48 9.35 12.00
N PHE A 540 34.97 8.28 12.57
CA PHE A 540 35.12 7.99 13.99
C PHE A 540 36.61 7.90 14.36
N VAL A 541 37.39 7.09 13.65
CA VAL A 541 38.84 6.93 13.86
C VAL A 541 39.58 8.25 13.61
N PHE A 542 39.22 8.99 12.56
CA PHE A 542 39.83 10.29 12.27
C PHE A 542 39.70 11.28 13.44
N TYR A 543 38.50 11.45 13.98
CA TYR A 543 38.26 12.37 15.09
C TYR A 543 38.66 11.81 16.46
N SER A 544 38.83 10.49 16.59
CA SER A 544 39.37 9.90 17.82
C SER A 544 40.89 10.00 17.93
N TYR A 545 41.63 9.83 16.82
CA TYR A 545 43.09 9.67 16.85
C TYR A 545 43.85 10.69 16.00
N PHE A 546 43.39 10.98 14.77
CA PHE A 546 44.17 11.81 13.82
C PHE A 546 43.92 13.32 13.99
N ALA A 547 42.82 13.71 14.64
CA ALA A 547 42.42 15.11 14.81
C ALA A 547 42.95 15.77 16.11
N GLU A 548 43.92 15.16 16.80
CA GLU A 548 44.42 15.66 18.10
C GLU A 548 44.98 17.09 18.02
N HIS A 549 45.66 17.44 16.93
CA HIS A 549 46.18 18.79 16.66
C HIS A 549 45.11 19.91 16.63
N THR A 550 43.83 19.56 16.49
CA THR A 550 42.72 20.54 16.51
C THR A 550 42.13 20.74 17.90
N ASP A 551 42.54 19.91 18.88
CA ASP A 551 42.07 19.88 20.27
C ASP A 551 40.53 19.81 20.47
N LEU A 552 39.78 19.54 19.39
CA LEU A 552 38.32 19.39 19.40
C LEU A 552 37.85 18.32 20.39
N ARG A 553 38.66 17.28 20.59
CA ARG A 553 38.35 16.16 21.50
C ARG A 553 38.48 16.57 22.97
N HIS A 554 39.42 17.43 23.33
CA HIS A 554 39.54 17.94 24.69
C HIS A 554 38.32 18.80 25.06
N VAL A 555 37.81 19.59 24.11
CA VAL A 555 36.64 20.46 24.31
C VAL A 555 35.31 19.68 24.31
N MET A 556 35.10 18.76 23.36
CA MET A 556 33.79 18.12 23.10
C MET A 556 33.73 16.62 23.47
N GLY A 557 34.84 16.02 23.88
CA GLY A 557 34.94 14.61 24.25
C GLY A 557 34.74 13.64 23.08
N LEU A 558 34.28 12.42 23.39
CA LEU A 558 33.97 11.37 22.40
C LEU A 558 32.74 11.68 21.54
N GLY A 559 31.89 12.63 21.97
CA GLY A 559 30.67 13.01 21.26
C GLY A 559 30.95 13.51 19.84
N ILE A 560 32.07 14.19 19.60
CA ILE A 560 32.44 14.68 18.27
C ILE A 560 32.75 13.54 17.28
N ALA A 561 33.42 12.47 17.72
CA ALA A 561 33.71 11.33 16.85
C ALA A 561 32.41 10.62 16.41
N ILE A 562 31.47 10.47 17.34
CA ILE A 562 30.16 9.85 17.08
C ILE A 562 29.31 10.72 16.15
N THR A 563 29.23 12.04 16.38
CA THR A 563 28.41 12.93 15.54
C THR A 563 28.96 13.04 14.13
N ARG A 564 30.28 13.11 13.96
CA ARG A 564 30.93 13.20 12.64
C ARG A 564 30.87 11.88 11.87
N GLY A 565 31.01 10.74 12.55
CA GLY A 565 30.73 9.41 11.97
C GLY A 565 29.29 9.29 11.49
N SER A 566 28.34 9.66 12.34
CA SER A 566 26.91 9.62 12.00
C SER A 566 26.58 10.57 10.85
N ALA A 567 27.16 11.77 10.80
CA ALA A 567 26.94 12.75 9.73
C ALA A 567 27.43 12.23 8.36
N ALA A 568 28.54 11.49 8.30
CA ALA A 568 29.02 10.90 7.06
C ALA A 568 28.11 9.77 6.57
N ALA A 569 27.69 8.87 7.48
CA ALA A 569 26.70 7.84 7.17
C ALA A 569 25.38 8.44 6.66
N LEU A 570 24.89 9.50 7.32
CA LEU A 570 23.68 10.24 6.92
C LEU A 570 23.80 10.86 5.54
N SER A 571 24.94 11.48 5.24
CA SER A 571 25.19 12.12 3.95
C SER A 571 25.06 11.12 2.80
N PHE A 572 25.60 9.92 2.99
CA PHE A 572 25.45 8.81 2.05
C PHE A 572 24.00 8.30 1.96
N CYS A 573 23.35 8.02 3.10
CA CYS A 573 21.99 7.49 3.11
C CYS A 573 20.97 8.45 2.47
N TYR A 574 21.00 9.74 2.83
CA TYR A 574 20.09 10.73 2.25
C TYR A 574 20.32 10.86 0.74
N SER A 575 21.57 10.91 0.28
CA SER A 575 21.87 10.98 -1.16
C SER A 575 21.37 9.74 -1.92
N LEU A 576 21.50 8.54 -1.33
CA LEU A 576 21.02 7.30 -1.90
C LEU A 576 19.48 7.23 -1.99
N LEU A 577 18.74 7.85 -1.06
CA LEU A 577 17.26 7.85 -1.10
C LEU A 577 16.71 8.44 -2.40
N LEU A 578 17.38 9.41 -3.02
CA LEU A 578 16.97 9.96 -4.31
C LEU A 578 17.12 8.94 -5.44
N LEU A 579 18.24 8.23 -5.48
CA LEU A 579 18.51 7.20 -6.51
C LEU A 579 17.49 6.07 -6.45
N THR A 580 17.10 5.65 -5.24
CA THR A 580 16.08 4.60 -5.08
C THR A 580 14.70 4.96 -5.63
N MET A 581 14.44 6.24 -5.95
CA MET A 581 13.17 6.73 -6.48
C MET A 581 13.25 7.23 -7.94
N CYS A 582 14.37 6.96 -8.63
CA CYS A 582 14.57 7.24 -10.04
C CYS A 582 13.99 6.12 -10.91
N ARG A 583 12.68 6.17 -11.19
CA ARG A 583 11.95 5.03 -11.75
C ARG A 583 12.31 4.72 -13.20
N ASN A 584 12.53 5.74 -14.01
CA ASN A 584 12.87 5.55 -15.42
C ASN A 584 14.30 5.03 -15.54
N LEU A 585 15.23 5.55 -14.72
CA LEU A 585 16.58 5.02 -14.64
C LEU A 585 16.59 3.55 -14.21
N ILE A 586 15.88 3.19 -13.13
CA ILE A 586 15.79 1.81 -12.65
C ILE A 586 15.20 0.89 -13.72
N THR A 587 14.23 1.37 -14.49
CA THR A 587 13.62 0.61 -15.58
C THR A 587 14.61 0.38 -16.73
N LYS A 588 15.43 1.37 -17.10
CA LYS A 588 16.52 1.19 -18.09
C LYS A 588 17.64 0.29 -17.58
N LEU A 589 18.03 0.43 -16.31
CA LEU A 589 19.05 -0.43 -15.69
C LEU A 589 18.61 -1.90 -15.63
N ARG A 590 17.30 -2.17 -15.68
CA ARG A 590 16.76 -3.54 -15.78
C ARG A 590 17.11 -4.21 -17.11
N GLU A 591 17.26 -3.44 -18.20
CA GLU A 591 17.65 -3.97 -19.51
C GLU A 591 19.14 -4.38 -19.54
N LEU A 592 19.93 -3.90 -18.58
CA LEU A 592 21.36 -4.23 -18.46
C LEU A 592 21.56 -5.54 -17.68
N PRO A 593 22.70 -6.23 -17.88
CA PRO A 593 23.04 -7.44 -17.11
C PRO A 593 23.25 -7.18 -15.61
N ILE A 594 23.30 -5.91 -15.17
CA ILE A 594 23.41 -5.50 -13.76
C ILE A 594 22.27 -6.05 -12.89
N HIS A 595 21.09 -6.29 -13.45
CA HIS A 595 19.95 -6.85 -12.70
C HIS A 595 20.24 -8.25 -12.11
N GLN A 596 21.24 -8.97 -12.62
CA GLN A 596 21.64 -10.27 -12.06
C GLN A 596 22.26 -10.16 -10.67
N TYR A 597 22.81 -9.00 -10.32
CA TYR A 597 23.46 -8.73 -9.04
C TYR A 597 22.63 -7.82 -8.14
N ILE A 598 21.88 -6.87 -8.72
CA ILE A 598 21.09 -5.89 -7.98
C ILE A 598 19.59 -6.15 -8.19
N PRO A 599 18.81 -6.41 -7.13
CA PRO A 599 17.38 -6.65 -7.23
C PRO A 599 16.61 -5.32 -7.39
N LEU A 600 16.64 -4.78 -8.61
CA LEU A 600 16.06 -3.47 -8.98
C LEU A 600 14.53 -3.40 -8.73
N ASP A 601 13.84 -4.54 -8.69
CA ASP A 601 12.40 -4.60 -8.44
C ASP A 601 12.02 -4.18 -7.02
N SER A 602 12.91 -4.42 -6.06
CA SER A 602 12.71 -4.10 -4.66
C SER A 602 13.17 -2.69 -4.27
N HIS A 603 13.36 -1.78 -5.23
CA HIS A 603 13.78 -0.39 -4.99
C HIS A 603 12.96 0.35 -3.92
N VAL A 604 11.63 0.14 -3.86
CA VAL A 604 10.76 0.76 -2.84
C VAL A 604 10.97 0.15 -1.44
N GLN A 605 11.24 -1.16 -1.36
CA GLN A 605 11.55 -1.78 -0.07
C GLN A 605 12.93 -1.33 0.41
N PHE A 606 13.90 -1.29 -0.51
CA PHE A 606 15.23 -0.77 -0.22
C PHE A 606 15.20 0.71 0.21
N HIS A 607 14.39 1.56 -0.42
CA HIS A 607 14.16 2.94 0.02
C HIS A 607 13.74 3.02 1.49
N LYS A 608 12.86 2.12 1.96
CA LYS A 608 12.45 2.09 3.38
C LYS A 608 13.59 1.65 4.29
N VAL A 609 14.41 0.67 3.87
CA VAL A 609 15.58 0.21 4.64
C VAL A 609 16.60 1.35 4.79
N VAL A 610 16.92 2.04 3.69
CA VAL A 610 17.80 3.22 3.71
C VAL A 610 17.22 4.33 4.59
N ALA A 611 15.91 4.59 4.49
CA ALA A 611 15.26 5.62 5.31
C ALA A 611 15.30 5.27 6.81
N LEU A 612 15.06 4.02 7.19
CA LEU A 612 15.16 3.57 8.59
C LEU A 612 16.60 3.66 9.12
N THR A 613 17.58 3.33 8.27
CA THR A 613 19.00 3.45 8.61
C THR A 613 19.40 4.92 8.78
N ALA A 614 18.91 5.81 7.91
CA ALA A 614 19.08 7.25 8.05
C ALA A 614 18.42 7.77 9.34
N LEU A 615 17.21 7.33 9.68
CA LEU A 615 16.55 7.72 10.93
C LEU A 615 17.38 7.34 12.16
N PHE A 616 17.96 6.13 12.18
CA PHE A 616 18.83 5.66 13.26
C PHE A 616 20.06 6.56 13.44
N PHE A 617 20.81 6.84 12.35
CA PHE A 617 21.97 7.73 12.44
C PHE A 617 21.58 9.19 12.74
N SER A 618 20.40 9.66 12.32
CA SER A 618 19.90 11.01 12.63
C SER A 618 19.61 11.16 14.12
N MET A 619 19.07 10.12 14.77
CA MET A 619 18.90 10.11 16.22
C MET A 619 20.25 10.15 16.95
N ILE A 620 21.21 9.31 16.54
CA ILE A 620 22.56 9.31 17.14
C ILE A 620 23.25 10.66 16.94
N HIS A 621 23.15 11.24 15.75
CA HIS A 621 23.73 12.56 15.44
C HIS A 621 23.12 13.66 16.31
N THR A 622 21.79 13.66 16.49
CA THR A 622 21.09 14.65 17.32
C THR A 622 21.48 14.50 18.80
N ILE A 623 21.46 13.27 19.34
CA ILE A 623 21.85 12.99 20.73
C ILE A 623 23.32 13.37 20.99
N GLY A 624 24.21 13.01 20.05
CA GLY A 624 25.62 13.36 20.15
C GLY A 624 25.82 14.88 20.14
N HIS A 625 25.05 15.64 19.35
CA HIS A 625 25.13 17.10 19.36
C HIS A 625 24.58 17.72 20.66
N CYS A 626 23.56 17.13 21.30
CA CYS A 626 23.12 17.56 22.62
C CYS A 626 24.25 17.44 23.66
N ILE A 627 24.95 16.30 23.69
CA ILE A 627 26.10 16.06 24.58
C ILE A 627 27.25 17.03 24.27
N ASN A 628 27.53 17.23 22.97
CA ASN A 628 28.54 18.17 22.53
C ASN A 628 28.24 19.61 22.97
N PHE A 629 26.99 20.08 22.82
CA PHE A 629 26.63 21.43 23.25
C PHE A 629 26.70 21.61 24.76
N TYR A 630 26.43 20.56 25.54
CA TYR A 630 26.69 20.57 26.97
C TYR A 630 28.18 20.80 27.26
N HIS A 631 29.07 20.00 26.67
CA HIS A 631 30.51 20.16 26.86
C HIS A 631 31.05 21.50 26.37
N VAL A 632 30.59 21.99 25.22
CA VAL A 632 31.00 23.30 24.69
C VAL A 632 30.55 24.44 25.63
N SER A 633 29.38 24.33 26.26
CA SER A 633 28.86 25.37 27.16
C SER A 633 29.53 25.39 28.54
N THR A 634 30.27 24.34 28.89
CA THR A 634 31.05 24.29 30.16
C THR A 634 32.48 24.80 30.00
N GLN A 635 32.92 25.17 28.79
CA GLN A 635 34.31 25.47 28.48
C GLN A 635 34.58 26.99 28.50
N PRO A 636 35.79 27.42 28.91
CA PRO A 636 36.17 28.83 28.87
C PRO A 636 36.29 29.34 27.42
N ILE A 637 36.20 30.66 27.25
CA ILE A 637 36.24 31.32 25.95
C ILE A 637 37.54 31.03 25.19
N ASP A 638 38.67 30.89 25.89
CA ASP A 638 39.96 30.58 25.25
C ASP A 638 39.93 29.22 24.53
N ASN A 639 39.29 28.22 25.14
CA ASN A 639 39.11 26.90 24.51
C ASN A 639 38.13 26.99 23.32
N LEU A 640 37.13 27.87 23.39
CA LEU A 640 36.17 28.09 22.32
C LEU A 640 36.78 28.86 21.12
N ARG A 641 37.72 29.77 21.37
CA ARG A 641 38.50 30.44 20.31
C ARG A 641 39.36 29.45 19.52
N CYS A 642 39.85 28.40 20.19
CA CYS A 642 40.55 27.29 19.54
C CYS A 642 39.61 26.35 18.75
N LEU A 643 38.33 26.25 19.13
CA LEU A 643 37.33 25.40 18.48
C LEU A 643 37.06 25.83 17.03
N THR A 644 36.83 27.14 16.80
CA THR A 644 36.51 27.67 15.48
C THR A 644 37.10 29.04 15.24
N LYS A 645 37.75 29.24 14.09
CA LYS A 645 38.23 30.57 13.65
C LYS A 645 37.10 31.48 13.14
N GLU A 646 35.93 30.91 12.88
CA GLU A 646 34.79 31.59 12.22
C GLU A 646 33.87 32.29 13.22
N VAL A 647 33.96 31.98 14.51
CA VAL A 647 33.15 32.58 15.57
C VAL A 647 34.06 33.35 16.52
N HIS A 648 33.84 34.65 16.64
CA HIS A 648 34.55 35.50 17.59
C HIS A 648 33.62 35.86 18.75
N PHE A 649 34.14 35.72 19.97
CA PHE A 649 33.46 36.11 21.20
C PHE A 649 34.25 37.22 21.89
N ASP A 650 33.53 38.25 22.33
CA ASP A 650 34.08 39.26 23.24
C ASP A 650 34.51 38.60 24.55
N SER A 651 35.50 39.19 25.22
CA SER A 651 36.15 38.63 26.42
C SER A 651 35.17 38.29 27.55
N ASP A 652 34.06 39.00 27.65
CA ASP A 652 33.05 38.84 28.70
C ASP A 652 31.79 38.08 28.24
N PHE A 653 31.71 37.68 26.97
CA PHE A 653 30.52 37.05 26.42
C PHE A 653 30.45 35.57 26.80
N LYS A 654 29.39 35.18 27.53
CA LYS A 654 29.15 33.79 27.95
C LYS A 654 28.23 33.08 26.95
N PRO A 655 28.73 32.17 26.09
CA PRO A 655 27.89 31.48 25.13
C PRO A 655 27.04 30.41 25.84
N THR A 656 25.79 30.76 26.12
CA THR A 656 24.80 29.87 26.72
C THR A 656 24.39 28.74 25.78
N ILE A 657 23.77 27.67 26.30
CA ILE A 657 23.19 26.62 25.45
C ILE A 657 22.16 27.19 24.46
N SER A 658 21.41 28.22 24.89
CA SER A 658 20.43 28.90 24.04
C SER A 658 21.09 29.51 22.80
N TYR A 659 22.28 30.08 22.95
CA TYR A 659 23.08 30.58 21.83
C TYR A 659 23.36 29.45 20.82
N TRP A 660 23.89 28.31 21.30
CA TRP A 660 24.26 27.18 20.44
C TRP A 660 23.04 26.55 19.73
N LEU A 661 21.89 26.44 20.39
CA LEU A 661 20.69 25.82 19.82
C LEU A 661 19.91 26.77 18.89
N PHE A 662 19.73 28.03 19.27
CA PHE A 662 18.78 28.93 18.62
C PHE A 662 19.41 30.12 17.89
N GLN A 663 20.67 30.45 18.15
CA GLN A 663 21.35 31.57 17.48
C GLN A 663 22.39 31.10 16.46
N THR A 664 22.87 29.85 16.54
CA THR A 664 23.73 29.29 15.50
C THR A 664 22.92 28.73 14.33
N VAL A 665 23.45 28.91 13.11
CA VAL A 665 22.85 28.35 11.88
C VAL A 665 22.72 26.83 11.97
N THR A 666 23.74 26.13 12.49
CA THR A 666 23.74 24.67 12.71
C THR A 666 22.65 24.22 13.68
N GLY A 667 22.46 24.94 14.79
CA GLY A 667 21.44 24.61 15.80
C GLY A 667 20.04 24.75 15.25
N VAL A 668 19.71 25.93 14.70
CA VAL A 668 18.36 26.22 14.17
C VAL A 668 18.01 25.29 13.02
N SER A 669 18.92 25.12 12.06
CA SER A 669 18.70 24.20 10.93
C SER A 669 18.59 22.75 11.39
N GLY A 670 19.34 22.33 12.41
CA GLY A 670 19.27 20.98 12.98
C GLY A 670 17.91 20.68 13.62
N ILE A 671 17.36 21.62 14.40
CA ILE A 671 16.03 21.48 15.02
C ILE A 671 14.95 21.41 13.94
N LEU A 672 15.02 22.28 12.93
CA LEU A 672 14.07 22.28 11.81
C LEU A 672 14.15 20.99 10.98
N LEU A 673 15.35 20.50 10.71
CA LEU A 673 15.59 19.23 10.01
C LEU A 673 14.98 18.05 10.78
N TYR A 674 15.22 17.99 12.09
CA TYR A 674 14.68 16.95 12.96
C TYR A 674 13.15 16.97 12.97
N ALA A 675 12.53 18.15 13.09
CA ALA A 675 11.07 18.29 13.06
C ALA A 675 10.46 17.86 11.71
N ILE A 676 11.04 18.30 10.58
CA ILE A 676 10.58 17.92 9.23
C ILE A 676 10.74 16.40 9.02
N MET A 677 11.87 15.83 9.44
CA MET A 677 12.10 14.40 9.40
C MET A 677 11.02 13.65 10.16
N CYS A 678 10.72 14.02 11.42
CA CYS A 678 9.67 13.40 12.21
C CYS A 678 8.30 13.44 11.51
N ILE A 679 7.93 14.58 10.93
CA ILE A 679 6.68 14.74 10.17
C ILE A 679 6.64 13.75 8.99
N ILE A 680 7.71 13.67 8.19
CA ILE A 680 7.77 12.77 7.05
C ILE A 680 7.60 11.30 7.48
N PHE A 681 8.33 10.85 8.50
CA PHE A 681 8.28 9.45 8.96
C PHE A 681 6.91 9.07 9.54
N ILE A 682 6.28 9.96 10.30
CA ILE A 682 4.99 9.69 10.93
C ILE A 682 3.88 9.58 9.89
N PHE A 683 3.81 10.50 8.93
CA PHE A 683 2.81 10.42 7.86
C PHE A 683 3.10 9.30 6.85
N ALA A 684 4.36 8.87 6.71
CA ALA A 684 4.76 7.71 5.93
C ALA A 684 4.40 6.36 6.61
N HIS A 685 4.08 6.37 7.90
CA HIS A 685 3.75 5.15 8.64
C HIS A 685 2.55 4.40 8.01
N PRO A 686 2.61 3.06 7.82
CA PRO A 686 1.61 2.30 7.05
C PRO A 686 0.15 2.53 7.48
N ARG A 687 -0.10 2.60 8.80
CA ARG A 687 -1.44 2.83 9.36
C ARG A 687 -2.03 4.21 9.03
N ILE A 688 -1.18 5.25 9.01
CA ILE A 688 -1.61 6.63 8.73
C ILE A 688 -1.78 6.81 7.23
N ARG A 689 -0.81 6.32 6.44
CA ARG A 689 -0.84 6.36 4.98
C ARG A 689 -2.10 5.72 4.37
N GLN A 690 -2.55 4.58 4.89
CA GLN A 690 -3.78 3.92 4.42
C GLN A 690 -5.04 4.76 4.62
N LYS A 691 -5.11 5.56 5.69
CA LYS A 691 -6.29 6.38 6.04
C LYS A 691 -6.23 7.79 5.42
N ALA A 692 -5.04 8.36 5.28
CA ALA A 692 -4.81 9.76 4.90
C ALA A 692 -3.78 9.92 3.76
N TYR A 693 -3.94 9.17 2.66
CA TYR A 693 -3.00 9.13 1.54
C TYR A 693 -2.66 10.51 0.92
N LYS A 694 -3.64 11.42 0.80
CA LYS A 694 -3.41 12.79 0.30
C LYS A 694 -2.40 13.57 1.16
N TYR A 695 -2.51 13.45 2.48
CA TYR A 695 -1.62 14.14 3.42
C TYR A 695 -0.25 13.48 3.47
N PHE A 696 -0.18 12.14 3.31
CA PHE A 696 1.08 11.45 3.10
C PHE A 696 1.87 12.05 1.92
N TRP A 697 1.25 12.22 0.75
CA TRP A 697 1.98 12.77 -0.40
C TRP A 697 2.42 14.23 -0.17
N SER A 698 1.56 15.05 0.45
CA SER A 698 1.87 16.44 0.77
C SER A 698 3.03 16.57 1.76
N THR A 699 3.02 15.78 2.84
CA THR A 699 4.08 15.82 3.86
C THR A 699 5.37 15.19 3.37
N HIS A 700 5.29 14.11 2.59
CA HIS A 700 6.47 13.49 2.01
C HIS A 700 7.19 14.44 1.06
N SER A 701 6.47 15.32 0.33
CA SER A 701 7.04 16.36 -0.54
C SER A 701 7.93 17.38 0.19
N LEU A 702 7.87 17.45 1.53
CA LEU A 702 8.78 18.26 2.35
C LEU A 702 10.24 17.79 2.25
N TYR A 703 10.54 16.66 1.59
CA TYR A 703 11.92 16.25 1.29
C TYR A 703 12.71 17.34 0.56
N ILE A 704 12.07 18.18 -0.26
CA ILE A 704 12.74 19.30 -0.95
C ILE A 704 13.29 20.29 0.08
N LEU A 705 12.46 20.67 1.05
CA LEU A 705 12.86 21.54 2.16
C LEU A 705 13.92 20.89 3.04
N LEU A 706 13.81 19.58 3.28
CA LEU A 706 14.81 18.79 4.02
C LEU A 706 16.19 18.91 3.35
N TYR A 707 16.31 18.70 2.04
CA TYR A 707 17.61 18.78 1.34
C TYR A 707 18.19 20.21 1.31
N ILE A 708 17.35 21.23 1.14
CA ILE A 708 17.79 22.63 1.23
C ILE A 708 18.38 22.91 2.61
N LEU A 709 17.68 22.50 3.67
CA LEU A 709 18.17 22.68 5.03
C LEU A 709 19.41 21.83 5.32
N CYS A 710 19.56 20.62 4.75
CA CYS A 710 20.79 19.83 4.88
C CYS A 710 22.01 20.52 4.26
N LEU A 711 21.84 21.22 3.13
CA LEU A 711 22.91 22.01 2.52
C LEU A 711 23.29 23.20 3.41
N VAL A 712 22.30 23.90 3.98
CA VAL A 712 22.53 25.04 4.89
C VAL A 712 23.14 24.61 6.22
N HIS A 713 22.75 23.44 6.74
CA HIS A 713 23.13 22.96 8.06
C HIS A 713 24.65 22.84 8.25
N GLY A 714 25.40 22.50 7.20
CA GLY A 714 26.86 22.40 7.25
C GLY A 714 27.63 23.69 6.96
N LEU A 715 26.97 24.80 6.60
CA LEU A 715 27.64 26.01 6.09
C LEU A 715 28.43 26.77 7.15
N ALA A 716 28.02 26.71 8.42
CA ALA A 716 28.67 27.45 9.50
C ALA A 716 30.04 26.89 9.92
N LYS A 717 30.50 25.79 9.30
CA LYS A 717 31.85 25.19 9.48
C LYS A 717 32.30 24.93 10.93
N ILE A 718 31.39 24.87 11.91
CA ILE A 718 31.71 24.77 13.34
C ILE A 718 32.62 23.58 13.68
N THR A 719 32.44 22.44 13.02
CA THR A 719 33.25 21.22 13.29
C THR A 719 34.14 20.82 12.11
N GLY A 720 34.16 21.63 11.04
CA GLY A 720 34.89 21.37 9.80
C GLY A 720 34.08 21.66 8.54
N THR A 721 34.73 21.53 7.39
CA THR A 721 34.17 21.88 6.07
C THR A 721 32.94 21.04 5.69
N PRO A 722 31.92 21.63 5.04
CA PRO A 722 30.73 20.89 4.60
C PRO A 722 31.08 19.90 3.48
N ARG A 723 30.73 18.63 3.69
CA ARG A 723 30.93 17.55 2.71
C ARG A 723 29.66 16.98 2.11
N PHE A 724 28.48 17.36 2.63
CA PHE A 724 27.20 16.82 2.18
C PHE A 724 26.96 17.04 0.67
N TRP A 725 27.33 18.21 0.15
CA TRP A 725 27.17 18.55 -1.26
C TRP A 725 27.88 17.58 -2.21
N ILE A 726 29.04 17.02 -1.80
CA ILE A 726 29.81 16.05 -2.59
C ILE A 726 28.99 14.77 -2.80
N PHE A 727 28.31 14.30 -1.76
CA PHE A 727 27.44 13.12 -1.85
C PHE A 727 26.13 13.42 -2.59
N PHE A 728 25.61 14.64 -2.46
CA PHE A 728 24.28 15.03 -2.94
C PHE A 728 24.23 15.35 -4.43
N VAL A 729 25.22 16.06 -4.99
CA VAL A 729 25.16 16.63 -6.35
C VAL A 729 24.89 15.58 -7.43
N GLY A 730 25.63 14.46 -7.45
CA GLY A 730 25.45 13.41 -8.46
C GLY A 730 24.04 12.79 -8.43
N PRO A 731 23.60 12.23 -7.29
CA PRO A 731 22.24 11.73 -7.11
C PRO A 731 21.13 12.73 -7.39
N ALA A 732 21.32 14.01 -7.02
CA ALA A 732 20.34 15.06 -7.27
C ALA A 732 20.17 15.35 -8.76
N ILE A 733 21.27 15.41 -9.53
CA ILE A 733 21.23 15.60 -10.99
C ILE A 733 20.50 14.41 -11.64
N ILE A 734 20.85 13.19 -11.28
CA ILE A 734 20.20 11.97 -11.81
C ILE A 734 18.70 11.98 -11.52
N PHE A 735 18.31 12.32 -10.29
CA PHE A 735 16.90 12.41 -9.91
C PHE A 735 16.16 13.53 -10.65
N ALA A 736 16.78 14.69 -10.83
CA ALA A 736 16.18 15.79 -11.59
C ALA A 736 15.93 15.39 -13.05
N LEU A 737 16.91 14.75 -13.71
CA LEU A 737 16.75 14.23 -15.07
C LEU A 737 15.64 13.17 -15.16
N ASP A 738 15.58 12.22 -14.21
CA ASP A 738 14.51 11.21 -14.14
C ASP A 738 13.13 11.84 -14.00
N LYS A 739 13.01 12.94 -13.22
CA LYS A 739 11.75 13.68 -13.07
C LYS A 739 11.37 14.47 -14.32
N VAL A 740 12.32 15.07 -15.02
CA VAL A 740 12.06 15.74 -16.31
C VAL A 740 11.50 14.75 -17.32
N VAL A 741 12.13 13.56 -17.46
CA VAL A 741 11.63 12.48 -18.32
C VAL A 741 10.23 12.02 -17.88
N SER A 742 10.01 11.84 -16.57
CA SER A 742 8.70 11.44 -16.03
C SER A 742 7.58 12.45 -16.30
N LEU A 743 7.90 13.74 -16.38
CA LEU A 743 6.92 14.80 -16.64
C LEU A 743 6.49 14.81 -18.12
N GLN A 744 7.39 14.47 -19.04
CA GLN A 744 7.08 14.36 -20.47
C GLN A 744 6.10 13.24 -20.78
N THR A 745 6.06 12.17 -19.98
CA THR A 745 5.20 10.99 -20.21
C THR A 745 3.84 11.06 -19.49
N LYS A 746 3.57 12.11 -18.72
CA LYS A 746 2.61 12.01 -17.59
C LYS A 746 1.14 12.26 -17.94
N PHE A 747 0.81 12.83 -19.09
CA PHE A 747 -0.57 13.24 -19.38
C PHE A 747 -0.94 13.08 -20.85
N VAL A 748 -1.36 11.87 -21.23
CA VAL A 748 -2.13 11.68 -22.46
C VAL A 748 -3.61 11.55 -22.08
N GLU A 749 -4.44 12.47 -22.58
CA GLU A 749 -5.89 12.32 -22.50
C GLU A 749 -6.34 11.36 -23.61
N LEU A 750 -7.00 10.27 -23.22
CA LEU A 750 -7.42 9.19 -24.10
C LEU A 750 -8.94 9.11 -24.15
N ASP A 751 -9.47 8.74 -25.31
CA ASP A 751 -10.90 8.57 -25.50
C ASP A 751 -11.35 7.18 -25.04
N ILE A 752 -12.51 7.13 -24.38
CA ILE A 752 -13.18 5.88 -24.02
C ILE A 752 -13.87 5.34 -25.28
N LEU A 753 -13.55 4.10 -25.65
CA LEU A 753 -14.11 3.41 -26.80
C LEU A 753 -15.43 2.70 -26.45
N ASP A 754 -15.45 1.99 -25.33
CA ASP A 754 -16.56 1.11 -24.94
C ASP A 754 -16.57 0.88 -23.42
N THR A 755 -17.76 0.79 -22.83
CA THR A 755 -17.96 0.54 -21.39
C THR A 755 -19.08 -0.45 -21.16
N GLU A 756 -18.78 -1.51 -20.41
CA GLU A 756 -19.71 -2.61 -20.16
C GLU A 756 -19.88 -2.81 -18.65
N LEU A 757 -21.13 -2.83 -18.19
CA LEU A 757 -21.46 -3.13 -16.80
C LEU A 757 -21.69 -4.64 -16.65
N LEU A 758 -20.67 -5.32 -16.13
CA LEU A 758 -20.71 -6.75 -15.91
C LEU A 758 -21.45 -7.10 -14.60
N PRO A 759 -21.98 -8.34 -14.49
CA PRO A 759 -22.53 -8.87 -13.24
C PRO A 759 -21.53 -8.82 -12.08
N SER A 760 -22.02 -9.01 -10.85
CA SER A 760 -21.19 -9.01 -9.64
C SER A 760 -20.38 -7.71 -9.44
N ASP A 761 -20.97 -6.56 -9.74
CA ASP A 761 -20.42 -5.23 -9.47
C ASP A 761 -19.05 -4.92 -10.14
N VAL A 762 -18.81 -5.43 -11.35
CA VAL A 762 -17.59 -5.16 -12.13
C VAL A 762 -17.90 -4.28 -13.35
N THR A 763 -17.07 -3.27 -13.60
CA THR A 763 -17.19 -2.37 -14.77
C THR A 763 -15.97 -2.55 -15.66
N LYS A 764 -16.19 -2.87 -16.93
CA LYS A 764 -15.14 -2.98 -17.95
C LYS A 764 -15.08 -1.69 -18.74
N VAL A 765 -13.88 -1.12 -18.86
CA VAL A 765 -13.64 0.13 -19.58
C VAL A 765 -12.58 -0.13 -20.64
N LYS A 766 -12.93 0.10 -21.91
CA LYS A 766 -11.99 0.09 -23.04
C LYS A 766 -11.70 1.51 -23.49
N PHE A 767 -10.45 1.84 -23.71
CA PHE A 767 -10.01 3.16 -24.13
C PHE A 767 -8.91 3.07 -25.19
N SER A 768 -8.75 4.16 -25.96
CA SER A 768 -7.81 4.23 -27.08
C SER A 768 -6.37 4.02 -26.61
N ARG A 769 -5.58 3.24 -27.35
CA ARG A 769 -4.15 3.08 -27.08
C ARG A 769 -3.36 4.24 -27.68
N PRO A 770 -2.49 4.94 -26.92
CA PRO A 770 -1.58 5.93 -27.49
C PRO A 770 -0.56 5.28 -28.45
N PRO A 771 -0.19 5.92 -29.58
CA PRO A 771 0.66 5.31 -30.62
C PRO A 771 2.05 4.88 -30.11
N ASN A 772 2.63 5.63 -29.17
CA ASN A 772 3.94 5.32 -28.58
C ASN A 772 3.85 4.54 -27.26
N PHE A 773 2.67 4.01 -26.89
CA PHE A 773 2.47 3.31 -25.64
C PHE A 773 2.84 1.83 -25.76
N LYS A 774 4.06 1.51 -25.34
CA LYS A 774 4.56 0.14 -25.17
C LYS A 774 4.39 -0.28 -23.72
N TYR A 775 3.75 -1.43 -23.50
CA TYR A 775 3.58 -2.02 -22.18
C TYR A 775 3.75 -3.54 -22.28
N LEU A 776 4.02 -4.16 -21.15
CA LEU A 776 4.17 -5.60 -20.98
C LEU A 776 2.96 -6.19 -20.23
N SER A 777 2.63 -7.44 -20.51
CA SER A 777 1.53 -8.16 -19.89
C SER A 777 1.58 -8.16 -18.35
N GLY A 778 0.44 -7.93 -17.70
CA GLY A 778 0.37 -7.84 -16.24
C GLY A 778 0.88 -6.52 -15.63
N GLN A 779 1.31 -5.54 -16.45
CA GLN A 779 1.52 -4.17 -15.98
C GLN A 779 0.19 -3.48 -15.61
N TRP A 780 0.30 -2.49 -14.74
CA TRP A 780 -0.83 -1.66 -14.32
C TRP A 780 -0.60 -0.19 -14.66
N VAL A 781 -1.69 0.55 -14.74
CA VAL A 781 -1.70 1.97 -15.07
C VAL A 781 -2.46 2.73 -13.99
N ARG A 782 -2.20 4.02 -13.87
CA ARG A 782 -3.01 4.93 -13.07
C ARG A 782 -3.97 5.65 -13.98
N LEU A 783 -5.26 5.52 -13.68
CA LEU A 783 -6.31 6.16 -14.45
C LEU A 783 -6.97 7.26 -13.61
N GLY A 784 -7.11 8.44 -14.21
CA GLY A 784 -7.91 9.55 -13.71
C GLY A 784 -9.06 9.83 -14.66
N PHE A 785 -10.30 9.73 -14.18
CA PHE A 785 -11.50 10.06 -14.97
C PHE A 785 -11.85 11.53 -14.75
N THR A 786 -11.77 12.34 -15.81
CA THR A 786 -11.98 13.79 -15.74
C THR A 786 -13.42 14.18 -15.38
N ALA A 787 -14.39 13.29 -15.63
CA ALA A 787 -15.82 13.57 -15.50
C ALA A 787 -16.33 13.81 -14.07
N PHE A 788 -15.68 13.27 -13.04
CA PHE A 788 -16.17 13.44 -11.65
C PHE A 788 -15.11 13.82 -10.63
N GLN A 789 -13.83 13.44 -10.80
CA GLN A 789 -12.71 13.93 -9.97
C GLN A 789 -11.38 13.98 -10.76
N PRO A 790 -11.02 15.14 -11.34
CA PRO A 790 -9.89 15.24 -12.27
C PRO A 790 -8.50 15.04 -11.65
N ASN A 791 -8.39 15.09 -10.31
CA ASN A 791 -7.11 14.99 -9.59
C ASN A 791 -6.96 13.69 -8.78
N GLU A 792 -7.91 12.75 -8.87
CA GLU A 792 -7.85 11.47 -8.17
C GLU A 792 -7.48 10.35 -9.16
N TYR A 793 -6.33 9.72 -8.95
CA TYR A 793 -5.81 8.64 -9.78
C TYR A 793 -5.89 7.31 -9.04
N HIS A 794 -6.32 6.25 -9.73
CA HIS A 794 -6.40 4.90 -9.19
C HIS A 794 -5.54 3.93 -10.00
N SER A 795 -4.76 3.11 -9.31
CA SER A 795 -3.98 2.03 -9.91
C SER A 795 -4.91 0.89 -10.33
N LEU A 796 -4.86 0.51 -11.60
CA LEU A 796 -5.66 -0.55 -12.21
C LEU A 796 -4.80 -1.38 -13.17
N THR A 797 -4.88 -2.70 -13.06
CA THR A 797 -4.15 -3.63 -13.94
C THR A 797 -4.73 -3.61 -15.35
N LEU A 798 -3.87 -3.58 -16.37
CA LEU A 798 -4.29 -3.72 -17.76
C LEU A 798 -4.68 -5.18 -18.02
N THR A 799 -5.93 -5.39 -18.43
CA THR A 799 -6.44 -6.72 -18.80
C THR A 799 -6.27 -7.00 -20.29
N SER A 800 -6.02 -5.98 -21.11
CA SER A 800 -5.68 -6.12 -22.52
C SER A 800 -4.26 -6.67 -22.71
N ALA A 801 -4.04 -7.43 -23.78
CA ALA A 801 -2.70 -7.92 -24.14
C ALA A 801 -1.91 -6.87 -24.96
N PRO A 802 -0.56 -6.83 -24.87
CA PRO A 802 0.28 -5.84 -25.56
C PRO A 802 0.14 -5.77 -27.09
N HIS A 803 -0.40 -6.81 -27.72
CA HIS A 803 -0.65 -6.85 -29.16
C HIS A 803 -2.00 -6.23 -29.56
N GLU A 804 -2.88 -5.90 -28.61
CA GLU A 804 -4.19 -5.31 -28.89
C GLU A 804 -4.08 -3.79 -29.19
N ASN A 805 -4.96 -3.30 -30.06
CA ASN A 805 -4.99 -1.89 -30.48
C ASN A 805 -5.72 -0.97 -29.49
N TYR A 806 -6.28 -1.53 -28.42
CA TYR A 806 -6.97 -0.81 -27.35
C TYR A 806 -6.38 -1.21 -26.00
N LEU A 807 -6.65 -0.39 -24.98
CA LEU A 807 -6.35 -0.72 -23.59
C LEU A 807 -7.65 -1.03 -22.85
N SER A 808 -7.66 -2.05 -22.00
CA SER A 808 -8.83 -2.40 -21.19
C SER A 808 -8.49 -2.60 -19.72
N VAL A 809 -9.44 -2.24 -18.85
CA VAL A 809 -9.37 -2.48 -17.40
C VAL A 809 -10.71 -3.01 -16.89
N HIS A 810 -10.66 -3.91 -15.90
CA HIS A 810 -11.81 -4.42 -15.18
C HIS A 810 -11.81 -3.87 -13.75
N VAL A 811 -12.80 -3.04 -13.41
CA VAL A 811 -12.87 -2.31 -12.15
C VAL A 811 -13.97 -2.87 -11.27
N LYS A 812 -13.60 -3.46 -10.14
CA LYS A 812 -14.54 -3.92 -9.11
C LYS A 812 -15.07 -2.76 -8.26
N ALA A 813 -16.39 -2.66 -8.06
CA ALA A 813 -16.99 -1.62 -7.24
C ALA A 813 -16.88 -1.93 -5.73
N GLN A 814 -15.75 -1.53 -5.12
CA GLN A 814 -15.49 -1.75 -3.69
C GLN A 814 -15.47 -0.45 -2.86
N GLY A 815 -15.08 0.68 -3.47
CA GLY A 815 -14.91 1.97 -2.81
C GLY A 815 -15.80 3.08 -3.36
N PRO A 816 -15.81 4.27 -2.72
CA PRO A 816 -16.61 5.40 -3.17
C PRO A 816 -16.31 5.86 -4.60
N TRP A 817 -15.04 5.81 -5.01
CA TRP A 817 -14.62 6.17 -6.37
C TRP A 817 -15.08 5.15 -7.40
N THR A 818 -14.88 3.85 -7.14
CA THR A 818 -15.30 2.78 -8.07
C THR A 818 -16.82 2.69 -8.19
N TRP A 819 -17.57 2.98 -7.12
CA TRP A 819 -19.03 3.09 -7.17
C TRP A 819 -19.49 4.31 -7.96
N LYS A 820 -18.81 5.45 -7.82
CA LYS A 820 -19.09 6.63 -8.67
C LYS A 820 -18.82 6.33 -10.14
N LEU A 821 -17.72 5.65 -10.45
CA LEU A 821 -17.37 5.22 -11.80
C LEU A 821 -18.49 4.33 -12.38
N ARG A 822 -18.90 3.30 -11.64
CA ARG A 822 -19.99 2.39 -12.05
C ARG A 822 -21.31 3.14 -12.25
N ASN A 823 -21.69 3.99 -11.30
CA ASN A 823 -22.93 4.78 -11.38
C ASN A 823 -22.93 5.82 -12.50
N PHE A 824 -21.75 6.34 -12.86
CA PHE A 824 -21.57 7.28 -13.95
C PHE A 824 -21.86 6.62 -15.30
N PHE A 825 -21.38 5.38 -15.50
CA PHE A 825 -21.63 4.60 -16.71
C PHE A 825 -22.93 3.78 -16.67
N ASP A 826 -23.77 3.94 -15.64
CA ASP A 826 -25.07 3.28 -15.57
C ASP A 826 -26.00 3.88 -16.63
N PRO A 827 -26.51 3.08 -17.60
CA PRO A 827 -27.45 3.55 -18.62
C PRO A 827 -28.64 4.28 -18.01
N ASN A 828 -29.10 3.84 -16.83
CA ASN A 828 -30.22 4.45 -16.12
C ASN A 828 -29.92 5.89 -15.65
N ASN A 829 -28.65 6.26 -15.50
CA ASN A 829 -28.22 7.61 -15.08
C ASN A 829 -27.78 8.50 -16.26
N MET A 830 -27.43 7.94 -17.42
CA MET A 830 -26.95 8.68 -18.60
C MET A 830 -28.07 9.43 -19.33
N GLN A 831 -28.21 10.74 -19.13
CA GLN A 831 -29.07 11.59 -19.97
C GLN A 831 -28.64 11.43 -21.44
N ILE A 832 -29.48 10.81 -22.28
CA ILE A 832 -29.20 10.75 -23.73
C ILE A 832 -29.54 12.09 -24.42
N ASN A 833 -30.28 12.99 -23.79
CA ASN A 833 -30.64 14.27 -24.42
C ASN A 833 -30.24 15.46 -23.51
N GLU A 834 -29.48 16.40 -24.07
CA GLU A 834 -29.15 17.76 -23.56
C GLU A 834 -27.85 17.99 -22.75
N VAL A 835 -26.74 17.31 -23.07
CA VAL A 835 -25.40 17.88 -22.83
C VAL A 835 -24.57 17.66 -24.11
N PRO A 836 -23.89 18.68 -24.66
CA PRO A 836 -23.03 18.46 -25.82
C PRO A 836 -22.04 17.34 -25.50
N LYS A 837 -21.75 16.47 -26.49
CA LYS A 837 -20.75 15.40 -26.44
C LYS A 837 -19.41 15.95 -25.94
N ILE A 838 -19.22 16.08 -24.63
CA ILE A 838 -17.89 16.28 -24.05
C ILE A 838 -17.25 14.91 -24.18
N PRO A 839 -16.21 14.73 -25.01
CA PRO A 839 -15.55 13.44 -25.14
C PRO A 839 -15.14 12.97 -23.75
N HIS A 840 -15.58 11.76 -23.39
CA HIS A 840 -15.28 11.20 -22.09
C HIS A 840 -13.81 10.79 -22.08
N LYS A 841 -12.96 11.69 -21.55
CA LYS A 841 -11.51 11.48 -21.57
C LYS A 841 -11.01 10.83 -20.28
N VAL A 842 -10.08 9.90 -20.44
CA VAL A 842 -9.32 9.28 -19.36
C VAL A 842 -7.90 9.79 -19.41
N ARG A 843 -7.36 10.20 -18.27
CA ARG A 843 -5.94 10.49 -18.12
C ARG A 843 -5.22 9.22 -17.70
N LEU A 844 -4.25 8.82 -18.49
CA LEU A 844 -3.42 7.66 -18.22
C LEU A 844 -2.04 8.10 -17.76
N GLU A 845 -1.58 7.52 -16.66
CA GLU A 845 -0.22 7.63 -16.14
C GLU A 845 0.35 6.21 -16.01
N GLY A 846 1.47 5.91 -16.69
CA GLY A 846 2.06 4.57 -16.74
C GLY A 846 2.74 4.27 -18.08
N PRO A 847 3.10 3.01 -18.35
CA PRO A 847 2.80 1.81 -17.57
C PRO A 847 3.70 1.67 -16.33
N TYR A 848 3.18 1.00 -15.31
CA TYR A 848 3.89 0.68 -14.07
C TYR A 848 3.93 -0.84 -13.86
N GLY A 849 5.00 -1.32 -13.23
CA GLY A 849 5.22 -2.76 -13.02
C GLY A 849 6.04 -3.41 -14.14
N GLY A 850 5.95 -4.73 -14.29
CA GLY A 850 6.67 -5.50 -15.31
C GLY A 850 8.05 -6.01 -14.90
N GLY A 851 8.36 -6.04 -13.59
CA GLY A 851 9.62 -6.62 -13.07
C GLY A 851 9.66 -8.14 -13.04
N ASN A 852 8.51 -8.78 -13.22
CA ASN A 852 8.36 -10.17 -12.85
C ASN A 852 7.72 -11.03 -13.95
N GLN A 853 8.07 -10.78 -15.20
CA GLN A 853 7.66 -11.65 -16.30
C GLN A 853 8.62 -12.83 -16.48
N ASP A 854 9.20 -13.39 -15.43
CA ASP A 854 10.26 -14.40 -15.58
C ASP A 854 9.77 -15.73 -16.17
N TRP A 855 8.46 -15.90 -16.40
CA TRP A 855 7.87 -17.13 -16.93
C TRP A 855 8.40 -17.51 -18.32
N TYR A 856 8.81 -16.55 -19.16
CA TYR A 856 9.41 -16.88 -20.47
C TYR A 856 10.82 -17.48 -20.36
N LYS A 857 11.51 -17.33 -19.22
CA LYS A 857 12.85 -17.87 -18.96
C LYS A 857 12.84 -19.37 -18.63
N PHE A 858 11.66 -19.93 -18.31
CA PHE A 858 11.51 -21.32 -17.91
C PHE A 858 10.88 -22.15 -19.02
N GLU A 859 11.35 -23.37 -19.22
CA GLU A 859 10.73 -24.31 -20.17
C GLU A 859 9.32 -24.73 -19.75
N VAL A 860 9.09 -24.82 -18.44
CA VAL A 860 7.80 -25.12 -17.84
C VAL A 860 7.51 -24.08 -16.77
N ALA A 861 6.33 -23.47 -16.83
CA ALA A 861 5.88 -22.48 -15.86
C ALA A 861 4.56 -22.89 -15.20
N VAL A 862 4.47 -22.76 -13.89
CA VAL A 862 3.26 -22.96 -13.10
C VAL A 862 2.78 -21.59 -12.63
N MET A 863 1.68 -21.10 -13.19
CA MET A 863 1.07 -19.82 -12.87
C MET A 863 -0.12 -20.02 -11.94
N VAL A 864 -0.06 -19.45 -10.74
CA VAL A 864 -1.10 -19.56 -9.72
C VAL A 864 -1.75 -18.19 -9.49
N GLY A 865 -3.04 -18.09 -9.81
CA GLY A 865 -3.86 -16.91 -9.60
C GLY A 865 -4.83 -17.11 -8.43
N GLY A 866 -4.73 -16.28 -7.40
CA GLY A 866 -5.57 -16.33 -6.19
C GLY A 866 -6.48 -15.10 -6.07
N GLY A 867 -7.79 -15.29 -6.11
CA GLY A 867 -8.76 -14.19 -5.95
C GLY A 867 -8.51 -13.03 -6.93
N ILE A 868 -8.32 -11.80 -6.42
CA ILE A 868 -8.06 -10.61 -7.26
C ILE A 868 -6.73 -10.67 -8.03
N GLY A 869 -5.78 -11.48 -7.56
CA GLY A 869 -4.49 -11.70 -8.22
C GLY A 869 -4.59 -12.43 -9.56
N VAL A 870 -5.81 -12.81 -9.99
CA VAL A 870 -6.06 -13.40 -11.32
C VAL A 870 -6.09 -12.35 -12.45
N THR A 871 -6.43 -11.10 -12.13
CA THR A 871 -6.61 -10.00 -13.11
C THR A 871 -5.44 -9.80 -14.07
N PRO A 872 -4.16 -9.81 -13.62
CA PRO A 872 -2.99 -9.67 -14.50
C PRO A 872 -2.81 -10.86 -15.45
N TYR A 873 -3.20 -12.06 -15.02
CA TYR A 873 -3.09 -13.27 -15.83
C TYR A 873 -4.01 -13.23 -17.06
N ALA A 874 -5.06 -12.41 -17.07
CA ALA A 874 -5.86 -12.18 -18.28
C ALA A 874 -5.02 -11.67 -19.45
N SER A 875 -4.14 -10.69 -19.16
CA SER A 875 -3.21 -10.12 -20.14
C SER A 875 -2.09 -11.11 -20.48
N ILE A 876 -1.52 -11.78 -19.46
CA ILE A 876 -0.40 -12.73 -19.63
C ILE A 876 -0.80 -13.94 -20.47
N LEU A 877 -1.96 -14.55 -20.21
CA LEU A 877 -2.41 -15.74 -20.93
C LEU A 877 -2.74 -15.45 -22.40
N ASN A 878 -3.36 -14.30 -22.68
CA ASN A 878 -3.66 -13.90 -24.05
C ASN A 878 -2.38 -13.57 -24.83
N ASP A 879 -1.40 -12.91 -24.19
CA ASP A 879 -0.08 -12.64 -24.78
C ASP A 879 0.75 -13.91 -25.00
N LEU A 880 0.71 -14.87 -24.06
CA LEU A 880 1.35 -16.18 -24.19
C LEU A 880 0.84 -16.92 -25.45
N VAL A 881 -0.47 -17.08 -25.58
CA VAL A 881 -1.07 -17.81 -26.71
C VAL A 881 -0.83 -17.08 -28.04
N PHE A 882 -0.88 -15.75 -28.04
CA PHE A 882 -0.52 -14.96 -29.22
C PHE A 882 0.96 -15.12 -29.60
N GLY A 883 1.85 -15.13 -28.61
CA GLY A 883 3.28 -15.32 -28.79
C GLY A 883 3.64 -16.66 -29.44
N THR A 884 2.99 -17.74 -29.00
CA THR A 884 3.19 -19.08 -29.57
C THR A 884 2.60 -19.21 -30.97
N SER A 885 1.38 -18.71 -31.19
CA SER A 885 0.68 -18.85 -32.49
C SER A 885 1.32 -18.05 -33.63
N THR A 886 1.95 -16.92 -33.32
CA THR A 886 2.58 -16.05 -34.33
C THR A 886 4.08 -16.27 -34.52
N ASN A 887 4.69 -17.25 -33.81
CA ASN A 887 6.14 -17.49 -33.79
C ASN A 887 7.00 -16.23 -33.52
N ARG A 888 6.40 -15.16 -32.97
CA ARG A 888 7.06 -13.87 -32.71
C ARG A 888 8.20 -14.00 -31.72
N TYR A 889 8.15 -15.07 -30.92
CA TYR A 889 9.19 -15.46 -29.99
C TYR A 889 9.79 -16.82 -30.38
N SER A 890 10.48 -16.89 -31.51
CA SER A 890 11.22 -18.07 -31.98
C SER A 890 12.37 -18.54 -31.05
N GLY A 891 12.48 -17.96 -29.85
CA GLY A 891 13.44 -18.32 -28.80
C GLY A 891 12.85 -18.39 -27.38
N VAL A 892 11.52 -18.41 -27.21
CA VAL A 892 10.91 -18.65 -25.88
C VAL A 892 11.11 -20.12 -25.50
N ALA A 893 11.76 -20.33 -24.36
CA ALA A 893 12.00 -21.68 -23.82
C ALA A 893 10.69 -22.37 -23.40
N CYS A 894 9.65 -21.59 -23.07
CA CYS A 894 8.42 -22.08 -22.45
C CYS A 894 7.59 -22.96 -23.41
N LYS A 895 7.64 -24.27 -23.17
CA LYS A 895 6.91 -25.30 -23.93
C LYS A 895 5.55 -25.63 -23.31
N LYS A 896 5.39 -25.46 -21.99
CA LYS A 896 4.16 -25.81 -21.27
C LYS A 896 3.89 -24.86 -20.11
N VAL A 897 2.64 -24.41 -19.98
CA VAL A 897 2.18 -23.56 -18.88
C VAL A 897 0.99 -24.21 -18.18
N TYR A 898 1.13 -24.42 -16.87
CA TYR A 898 0.04 -24.83 -16.00
C TYR A 898 -0.55 -23.61 -15.32
N PHE A 899 -1.81 -23.29 -15.59
CA PHE A 899 -2.52 -22.19 -14.96
C PHE A 899 -3.52 -22.70 -13.93
N LEU A 900 -3.22 -22.44 -12.65
CA LEU A 900 -4.00 -22.82 -11.49
C LEU A 900 -4.78 -21.59 -10.99
N TRP A 901 -6.07 -21.54 -11.24
CA TRP A 901 -6.93 -20.48 -10.72
C TRP A 901 -7.60 -20.92 -9.42
N ILE A 902 -7.25 -20.30 -8.30
CA ILE A 902 -7.76 -20.63 -6.97
C ILE A 902 -8.67 -19.52 -6.48
N CYS A 903 -9.96 -19.82 -6.31
CA CYS A 903 -10.93 -18.85 -5.82
C CYS A 903 -11.97 -19.50 -4.89
N PRO A 904 -12.54 -18.76 -3.93
CA PRO A 904 -13.66 -19.28 -3.14
C PRO A 904 -14.89 -19.53 -4.01
N SER A 905 -15.29 -18.56 -4.84
CA SER A 905 -16.33 -18.71 -5.85
C SER A 905 -16.02 -17.85 -7.08
N HIS A 906 -16.74 -18.11 -8.17
CA HIS A 906 -16.64 -17.34 -9.42
C HIS A 906 -17.21 -15.92 -9.30
N ARG A 907 -17.91 -15.58 -8.20
CA ARG A 907 -18.52 -14.28 -7.99
C ARG A 907 -17.48 -13.15 -8.11
N HIS A 908 -17.80 -12.11 -8.88
CA HIS A 908 -16.92 -10.97 -9.26
C HIS A 908 -15.81 -11.27 -10.27
N PHE A 909 -15.60 -12.53 -10.65
CA PHE A 909 -14.58 -12.93 -11.64
C PHE A 909 -15.18 -13.73 -12.80
N GLU A 910 -16.50 -13.64 -12.99
CA GLU A 910 -17.22 -14.28 -14.10
C GLU A 910 -16.65 -13.86 -15.46
N TRP A 911 -16.28 -12.58 -15.59
CA TRP A 911 -15.63 -12.03 -16.79
C TRP A 911 -14.33 -12.74 -17.18
N PHE A 912 -13.63 -13.33 -16.21
CA PHE A 912 -12.38 -14.03 -16.45
C PHE A 912 -12.62 -15.40 -17.11
N ILE A 913 -13.79 -16.01 -16.88
CA ILE A 913 -14.21 -17.23 -17.60
C ILE A 913 -14.30 -16.95 -19.10
N ASP A 914 -14.82 -15.78 -19.48
CA ASP A 914 -14.91 -15.39 -20.89
C ASP A 914 -13.52 -15.17 -21.52
N VAL A 915 -12.58 -14.60 -20.76
CA VAL A 915 -11.18 -14.48 -21.18
C VAL A 915 -10.54 -15.85 -21.35
N LEU A 916 -10.72 -16.76 -20.39
CA LEU A 916 -10.20 -18.13 -20.49
C LEU A 916 -10.76 -18.86 -21.71
N ARG A 917 -12.05 -18.69 -22.00
CA ARG A 917 -12.69 -19.28 -23.18
C ARG A 917 -12.05 -18.76 -24.48
N ASP A 918 -11.74 -17.47 -24.55
CA ASP A 918 -11.07 -16.88 -25.72
C ASP A 918 -9.62 -17.33 -25.84
N VAL A 919 -8.91 -17.49 -24.73
CA VAL A 919 -7.54 -18.00 -24.70
C VAL A 919 -7.49 -19.48 -25.13
N GLU A 920 -8.39 -20.33 -24.60
CA GLU A 920 -8.49 -21.75 -25.00
C GLU A 920 -8.85 -21.92 -26.47
N ARG A 921 -9.72 -21.06 -27.02
CA ARG A 921 -10.07 -21.07 -28.45
C ARG A 921 -8.89 -20.71 -29.35
N LYS A 922 -7.99 -19.82 -28.89
CA LYS A 922 -6.81 -19.39 -29.64
C LYS A 922 -5.60 -20.33 -29.46
N ASP A 923 -5.60 -21.20 -28.45
CA ASP A 923 -4.49 -22.13 -28.19
C ASP A 923 -4.54 -23.37 -29.11
N VAL A 924 -4.01 -23.21 -30.32
CA VAL A 924 -3.87 -24.30 -31.30
C VAL A 924 -2.79 -25.30 -30.89
N THR A 925 -1.83 -24.87 -30.06
CA THR A 925 -0.61 -25.63 -29.70
C THR A 925 -0.72 -26.44 -28.41
N ASN A 926 -1.85 -26.37 -27.69
CA ASN A 926 -2.06 -26.97 -26.35
C ASN A 926 -0.94 -26.62 -25.34
N VAL A 927 -0.39 -25.40 -25.43
CA VAL A 927 0.66 -24.92 -24.51
C VAL A 927 0.08 -24.65 -23.13
N LEU A 928 -1.19 -24.25 -23.05
CA LEU A 928 -1.85 -23.87 -21.82
C LEU A 928 -2.72 -25.02 -21.27
N GLU A 929 -2.53 -25.35 -20.01
CA GLU A 929 -3.41 -26.26 -19.26
C GLU A 929 -4.02 -25.53 -18.07
N VAL A 930 -5.35 -25.42 -18.04
CA VAL A 930 -6.08 -24.63 -17.06
C VAL A 930 -6.80 -25.53 -16.06
N HIS A 931 -6.55 -25.29 -14.77
CA HIS A 931 -7.28 -25.92 -13.67
C HIS A 931 -7.89 -24.86 -12.77
N ILE A 932 -9.18 -25.00 -12.49
CA ILE A 932 -9.93 -24.06 -11.65
C ILE A 932 -10.23 -24.75 -10.33
N PHE A 933 -9.81 -24.17 -9.21
CA PHE A 933 -10.04 -24.68 -7.86
C PHE A 933 -11.01 -23.78 -7.11
N ILE A 934 -12.17 -24.35 -6.76
CA ILE A 934 -13.22 -23.69 -5.99
C ILE A 934 -13.06 -24.12 -4.52
N THR A 935 -12.58 -23.20 -3.68
CA THR A 935 -12.20 -23.52 -2.29
C THR A 935 -13.31 -23.29 -1.25
N GLN A 936 -14.50 -22.85 -1.68
CA GLN A 936 -15.62 -22.64 -0.76
C GLN A 936 -16.06 -23.96 -0.14
N PHE A 937 -16.49 -23.92 1.13
CA PHE A 937 -17.02 -25.13 1.77
C PHE A 937 -18.38 -25.47 1.18
N PHE A 938 -18.67 -26.77 1.11
CA PHE A 938 -19.90 -27.30 0.53
C PHE A 938 -21.18 -26.65 1.13
N HIS A 939 -21.25 -26.52 2.46
CA HIS A 939 -22.35 -25.87 3.18
C HIS A 939 -22.45 -24.35 2.95
N LYS A 940 -21.59 -23.76 2.13
CA LYS A 940 -21.66 -22.34 1.76
C LYS A 940 -21.79 -22.14 0.26
N PHE A 941 -21.94 -23.20 -0.55
CA PHE A 941 -22.08 -23.03 -1.99
C PHE A 941 -23.26 -22.11 -2.32
N ASP A 942 -23.01 -21.16 -3.21
CA ASP A 942 -24.08 -20.44 -3.89
C ASP A 942 -24.73 -21.37 -4.93
N LEU A 943 -25.94 -21.03 -5.37
CA LEU A 943 -26.69 -21.84 -6.34
C LEU A 943 -25.87 -22.13 -7.60
N ARG A 944 -25.16 -21.12 -8.11
CA ARG A 944 -24.23 -21.27 -9.24
C ARG A 944 -23.13 -22.30 -8.99
N THR A 945 -22.44 -22.26 -7.84
CA THR A 945 -21.37 -23.22 -7.53
C THR A 945 -21.93 -24.62 -7.32
N THR A 946 -23.12 -24.75 -6.72
CA THR A 946 -23.78 -26.06 -6.61
C THR A 946 -24.14 -26.62 -7.98
N MET A 947 -24.70 -25.79 -8.87
CA MET A 947 -25.01 -26.22 -10.23
C MET A 947 -23.74 -26.64 -10.98
N LEU A 948 -22.66 -25.86 -10.85
CA LEU A 948 -21.36 -26.24 -11.42
C LEU A 948 -20.84 -27.56 -10.83
N TYR A 949 -20.98 -27.78 -9.53
CA TYR A 949 -20.60 -29.04 -8.87
C TYR A 949 -21.41 -30.23 -9.39
N ILE A 950 -22.71 -30.04 -9.58
CA ILE A 950 -23.59 -31.07 -10.12
C ILE A 950 -23.22 -31.34 -11.59
N CYS A 951 -23.10 -30.30 -12.42
CA CYS A 951 -22.71 -30.40 -13.84
C CYS A 951 -21.34 -31.04 -14.06
N GLU A 952 -20.37 -30.78 -13.19
CA GLU A 952 -19.02 -31.33 -13.37
C GLU A 952 -18.90 -32.79 -12.86
N ASN A 953 -19.62 -33.15 -11.79
CA ASN A 953 -19.48 -34.48 -11.16
C ASN A 953 -20.56 -35.50 -11.53
N HIS A 954 -21.74 -35.04 -11.94
CA HIS A 954 -22.92 -35.89 -12.18
C HIS A 954 -23.44 -35.84 -13.61
N PHE A 955 -22.95 -34.92 -14.44
CA PHE A 955 -23.30 -34.83 -15.86
C PHE A 955 -22.07 -35.07 -16.75
N GLN A 956 -22.30 -35.58 -17.96
CA GLN A 956 -21.25 -35.83 -18.94
C GLN A 956 -20.80 -34.54 -19.62
N ARG A 957 -19.50 -34.47 -19.97
CA ARG A 957 -18.94 -33.37 -20.77
C ARG A 957 -19.30 -33.56 -22.24
N ILE A 958 -19.84 -32.53 -22.87
CA ILE A 958 -20.11 -32.53 -24.30
C ILE A 958 -18.85 -32.02 -25.01
N SER A 959 -18.25 -32.83 -25.89
CA SER A 959 -17.03 -32.47 -26.64
C SER A 959 -15.86 -31.99 -25.75
N ASN A 960 -15.58 -32.69 -24.64
CA ASN A 960 -14.57 -32.33 -23.62
C ASN A 960 -14.78 -30.97 -22.93
N ARG A 961 -15.95 -30.33 -23.10
CA ARG A 961 -16.29 -29.06 -22.45
C ARG A 961 -17.34 -29.27 -21.35
N SER A 962 -17.22 -28.49 -20.28
CA SER A 962 -18.21 -28.47 -19.21
C SER A 962 -19.53 -27.84 -19.70
N MET A 963 -20.67 -28.49 -19.47
CA MET A 963 -21.99 -27.97 -19.92
C MET A 963 -22.33 -26.59 -19.34
N PHE A 964 -21.82 -26.27 -18.15
CA PHE A 964 -22.17 -25.03 -17.44
C PHE A 964 -21.25 -23.86 -17.80
N THR A 965 -19.96 -24.11 -18.06
CA THR A 965 -18.97 -23.05 -18.32
C THR A 965 -18.52 -22.98 -19.78
N GLY A 966 -18.71 -24.06 -20.54
CA GLY A 966 -18.23 -24.20 -21.92
C GLY A 966 -16.70 -24.25 -22.04
N LEU A 967 -15.97 -24.44 -20.94
CA LEU A 967 -14.50 -24.50 -20.92
C LEU A 967 -14.00 -25.94 -21.08
N LYS A 968 -12.81 -26.10 -21.69
CA LYS A 968 -12.05 -27.35 -21.68
C LYS A 968 -11.40 -27.57 -20.30
N ALA A 969 -11.09 -26.50 -19.58
CA ALA A 969 -10.63 -26.52 -18.19
C ALA A 969 -11.47 -27.44 -17.28
N VAL A 970 -10.80 -28.05 -16.31
CA VAL A 970 -11.43 -28.91 -15.30
C VAL A 970 -11.66 -28.11 -14.02
N ASN A 971 -12.88 -28.18 -13.48
CA ASN A 971 -13.23 -27.57 -12.21
C ASN A 971 -13.03 -28.55 -11.05
N HIS A 972 -12.21 -28.18 -10.08
CA HIS A 972 -11.90 -28.92 -8.86
C HIS A 972 -12.56 -28.26 -7.66
N PHE A 973 -13.06 -29.06 -6.72
CA PHE A 973 -13.73 -28.57 -5.52
C PHE A 973 -12.91 -28.88 -4.28
N GLY A 974 -12.36 -27.83 -3.66
CA GLY A 974 -11.48 -27.89 -2.51
C GLY A 974 -10.13 -27.23 -2.77
N ARG A 975 -9.21 -27.35 -1.81
CA ARG A 975 -7.88 -26.73 -1.91
C ARG A 975 -6.94 -27.64 -2.70
N PRO A 976 -6.14 -27.10 -3.63
CA PRO A 976 -5.15 -27.91 -4.34
C PRO A 976 -4.09 -28.43 -3.37
N ASP A 977 -3.80 -29.73 -3.41
CA ASP A 977 -2.58 -30.26 -2.82
C ASP A 977 -1.39 -29.93 -3.73
N MET A 978 -0.83 -28.74 -3.49
CA MET A 978 0.31 -28.24 -4.25
C MET A 978 1.53 -29.17 -4.15
N THR A 979 1.68 -29.94 -3.07
CA THR A 979 2.84 -30.83 -2.92
C THR A 979 2.74 -32.01 -3.89
N SER A 980 1.54 -32.58 -4.02
CA SER A 980 1.28 -33.67 -4.96
C SER A 980 1.29 -33.17 -6.41
N PHE A 981 0.71 -32.00 -6.68
CA PHE A 981 0.75 -31.38 -8.01
C PHE A 981 2.18 -31.11 -8.48
N LEU A 982 3.03 -30.50 -7.64
CA LEU A 982 4.43 -30.23 -8.01
C LEU A 982 5.23 -31.52 -8.21
N LYS A 983 4.96 -32.59 -7.45
CA LYS A 983 5.58 -33.92 -7.69
C LYS A 983 5.13 -34.52 -9.01
N PHE A 984 3.88 -34.34 -9.40
CA PHE A 984 3.38 -34.75 -10.71
C PHE A 984 4.11 -34.00 -11.84
N VAL A 985 4.23 -32.66 -11.73
CA VAL A 985 5.00 -31.86 -12.69
C VAL A 985 6.46 -32.30 -12.74
N GLN A 986 7.07 -32.62 -11.59
CA GLN A 986 8.43 -33.13 -11.50
C GLN A 986 8.61 -34.46 -12.24
N HIS A 987 7.61 -35.35 -12.18
CA HIS A 987 7.64 -36.64 -12.89
C HIS A 987 7.37 -36.48 -14.40
N GLN A 988 6.38 -35.67 -14.77
CA GLN A 988 6.00 -35.44 -16.18
C GLN A 988 7.09 -34.71 -16.97
N HIS A 989 7.80 -33.79 -16.31
CA HIS A 989 8.85 -32.97 -16.92
C HIS A 989 10.23 -33.27 -16.31
N SER A 990 10.58 -34.54 -16.15
CA SER A 990 11.89 -34.96 -15.62
C SER A 990 13.09 -34.51 -16.47
N TYR A 991 12.86 -34.14 -17.73
CA TYR A 991 13.87 -33.64 -18.67
C TYR A 991 14.28 -32.17 -18.44
N VAL A 992 13.50 -31.39 -17.68
CA VAL A 992 13.85 -29.98 -17.40
C VAL A 992 14.65 -29.87 -16.11
N SER A 993 15.61 -28.92 -16.08
CA SER A 993 16.39 -28.69 -14.85
C SER A 993 15.64 -27.85 -13.81
N LYS A 994 14.79 -26.93 -14.26
CA LYS A 994 14.16 -25.89 -13.45
C LYS A 994 12.75 -25.60 -13.94
N VAL A 995 11.82 -25.45 -13.01
CA VAL A 995 10.42 -25.06 -13.26
C VAL A 995 10.15 -23.77 -12.49
N GLY A 996 9.58 -22.77 -13.17
CA GLY A 996 9.20 -21.51 -12.54
C GLY A 996 7.79 -21.60 -11.96
N VAL A 997 7.61 -21.28 -10.68
CA VAL A 997 6.30 -21.26 -10.01
C VAL A 997 5.95 -19.82 -9.64
N PHE A 998 5.01 -19.23 -10.36
CA PHE A 998 4.58 -17.85 -10.21
C PHE A 998 3.29 -17.81 -9.41
N SER A 999 3.25 -17.15 -8.25
CA SER A 999 2.03 -17.06 -7.46
C SER A 999 1.62 -15.62 -7.19
N CYS A 1000 0.40 -15.24 -7.60
CA CYS A 1000 -0.21 -13.95 -7.31
C CYS A 1000 -1.52 -14.16 -6.57
N GLY A 1001 -1.63 -13.67 -5.33
CA GLY A 1001 -2.85 -13.85 -4.53
C GLY A 1001 -2.68 -13.53 -3.05
N PRO A 1002 -3.60 -13.97 -2.18
CA PRO A 1002 -3.50 -13.79 -0.74
C PRO A 1002 -2.20 -14.36 -0.17
N SER A 1003 -1.59 -13.67 0.80
CA SER A 1003 -0.30 -14.08 1.39
C SER A 1003 -0.31 -15.49 1.99
N ALA A 1004 -1.46 -15.94 2.51
CA ALA A 1004 -1.61 -17.30 3.01
C ALA A 1004 -1.49 -18.35 1.89
N LEU A 1005 -2.02 -18.06 0.70
CA LEU A 1005 -1.93 -18.94 -0.45
C LEU A 1005 -0.50 -18.99 -1.00
N THR A 1006 0.11 -17.82 -1.24
CA THR A 1006 1.47 -17.74 -1.79
C THR A 1006 2.49 -18.39 -0.85
N LYS A 1007 2.35 -18.19 0.47
CA LYS A 1007 3.18 -18.88 1.47
C LYS A 1007 2.98 -20.40 1.45
N SER A 1008 1.75 -20.88 1.27
CA SER A 1008 1.48 -22.33 1.15
C SER A 1008 2.17 -22.93 -0.07
N ILE A 1009 2.19 -22.21 -1.19
CA ILE A 1009 2.85 -22.64 -2.44
C ILE A 1009 4.38 -22.63 -2.26
N SER A 1010 4.93 -21.59 -1.63
CA SER A 1010 6.35 -21.52 -1.27
C SER A 1010 6.78 -22.71 -0.41
N VAL A 1011 6.00 -23.03 0.64
CA VAL A 1011 6.27 -24.18 1.51
C VAL A 1011 6.18 -25.51 0.74
N ALA A 1012 5.23 -25.63 -0.21
CA ALA A 1012 5.14 -26.80 -1.07
C ALA A 1012 6.37 -26.93 -1.99
N CYS A 1013 6.84 -25.83 -2.59
CA CYS A 1013 8.05 -25.79 -3.40
C CYS A 1013 9.28 -26.19 -2.56
N GLU A 1014 9.45 -25.63 -1.36
CA GLU A 1014 10.51 -26.01 -0.42
C GLU A 1014 10.45 -27.50 -0.07
N THR A 1015 9.25 -28.03 0.18
CA THR A 1015 9.04 -29.44 0.54
C THR A 1015 9.43 -30.38 -0.59
N VAL A 1016 9.10 -30.05 -1.83
CA VAL A 1016 9.48 -30.85 -3.00
C VAL A 1016 10.98 -30.72 -3.30
N ASN A 1017 11.54 -29.51 -3.19
CA ASN A 1017 12.96 -29.24 -3.40
C ASN A 1017 13.87 -29.88 -2.35
N ASN A 1018 13.38 -30.12 -1.12
CA ASN A 1018 14.15 -30.78 -0.06
C ASN A 1018 14.70 -32.16 -0.46
N HIS A 1019 14.01 -32.86 -1.38
CA HIS A 1019 14.45 -34.16 -1.88
C HIS A 1019 15.57 -34.07 -2.94
N ARG A 1020 15.94 -32.86 -3.40
CA ARG A 1020 16.98 -32.60 -4.41
C ARG A 1020 16.87 -33.42 -5.71
N LYS A 1021 15.65 -33.82 -6.08
CA LYS A 1021 15.36 -34.43 -7.40
C LYS A 1021 15.10 -33.33 -8.42
N LEU A 1022 15.55 -33.53 -9.66
CA LEU A 1022 15.25 -32.61 -10.77
C LEU A 1022 13.82 -32.85 -11.30
N PRO A 1023 13.15 -31.82 -11.84
CA PRO A 1023 13.49 -30.39 -11.79
C PRO A 1023 13.40 -29.74 -10.38
N TYR A 1024 14.16 -28.65 -10.19
CA TYR A 1024 14.01 -27.73 -9.06
C TYR A 1024 12.91 -26.71 -9.31
N PHE A 1025 12.08 -26.44 -8.30
CA PHE A 1025 11.02 -25.44 -8.36
C PHE A 1025 11.50 -24.09 -7.83
N ILE A 1026 11.48 -23.05 -8.65
CA ILE A 1026 11.84 -21.69 -8.24
C ILE A 1026 10.54 -20.91 -8.04
N HIS A 1027 10.26 -20.52 -6.80
CA HIS A 1027 9.04 -19.79 -6.47
C HIS A 1027 9.25 -18.28 -6.63
N HIS A 1028 8.36 -17.65 -7.39
CA HIS A 1028 8.32 -16.21 -7.61
C HIS A 1028 7.06 -15.62 -6.97
N TYR A 1029 7.24 -14.65 -6.09
CA TYR A 1029 6.17 -13.88 -5.50
C TYR A 1029 5.73 -12.78 -6.46
N GLU A 1030 4.58 -12.98 -7.09
CA GLU A 1030 4.00 -12.02 -8.00
C GLU A 1030 3.05 -11.07 -7.28
N ASN A 1031 3.35 -9.78 -7.33
CA ASN A 1031 2.50 -8.73 -6.79
C ASN A 1031 2.27 -7.69 -7.89
N PHE A 1032 1.43 -8.07 -8.85
CA PHE A 1032 1.04 -7.27 -10.00
C PHE A 1032 0.12 -6.11 -9.61
#